data_AF-A0A172UKZ5-F1
#
_entry.id   AF-A0A172UKZ5-F1
#
_cell.length_a   1.000
_cell.length_b   1.000
_cell.length_c   1.000
_cell.angle_alpha   90.00
_cell.angle_beta   90.00
_cell.angle_gamma   90.00
#
_symmetry.space_group_name_H-M   'P 1'
#
loop_
_entity.id
_entity.type
_entity.pdbx_description
1 polymer ?
#
loop_
_entity_poly.entity_id
_entity_poly.type
_entity_poly.pdbx_seq_one_letter_code
_entity_poly.pdbx_strand_id
1 'polypeptide(L)'
;MSAPLSGYTVVDLSTGIAGAYCTRILADGGADVIKVESPGGDPLRQWSASAAPIAPGDSGALFTFLGGGKRSVVIDPDSGTALLDRLVAAADAVVWSAGSAVAEMISPEELHRRHPHLIVTAISPFGLDGPWHDRAATEFTLQAWSGGAIGIGRGSQDRAPAHVGGQVGEWVTGAYAAAMTQAFRVRALRDGYGELIDLSALETQILCLTYYPVTYFQMLGRPWRTERRPTVPGVAEAADGLVALGCGTAQQWHDLCVMSGHSEWIDEDTSLTITEQANLHAEELYTWLRDQNVDDIRDLASAFRIPNAPVGNGENVTAMDHFVERAAFVDNPHGGFTQPAHPYRIGGVSLRPPSPAPALGEHTAEVTAQTPTARPEPQQPCDRDRLPFSGMRVLDMTTFWAGPSCTHILGMLGAEVIHLESTARPDGTRLIAGIPASEELWWERSPIFSALNTNKKGLTLDFQTEQGRDLLRRLIGTCDVVVENFTPRVIDQIGLDFEAVRTMRDGIIMLRMPGFGLDGPWRDNPAFAYIIEDATGLSWLTGFPDRTPFEPYAVGDPNAGVHALNALLLALEHHRRTGEAVLVEAAMADAALNIAAEQVIEFSAYGALLQRDGNRGPAAAPQNIYRCADIDEFGRADSWVAIAVATDAQWIALRDALGAPDWAAAGALTTRAGRVAQHDLIDGHLAAWCATRAGDEIVESLWPAGVPVAKVMQPHRQTELPQLRHRRFFEFVGHPVNPAAPHSTLPIALSRGPAELHRTAAPLLGEHNDELLTQLGLSPEEIRALREDGVIGSEPGARRTAAR
;
A
#
# COMPACT_ATOMS: atom_id res chain seq x y z
N MET A 1 6.21 9.61 -28.92
CA MET A 1 4.82 9.81 -28.45
C MET A 1 4.87 10.67 -27.20
N SER A 2 3.89 11.54 -26.96
CA SER A 2 3.83 12.34 -25.72
C SER A 2 3.42 11.47 -24.54
N ALA A 3 4.02 11.65 -23.37
CA ALA A 3 3.63 10.93 -22.15
C ALA A 3 2.14 11.12 -21.79
N PRO A 4 1.49 10.17 -21.10
CA PRO A 4 0.03 10.18 -20.88
C PRO A 4 -0.50 11.50 -20.32
N LEU A 5 0.14 12.06 -19.30
CA LEU A 5 -0.27 13.28 -18.61
C LEU A 5 0.28 14.57 -19.25
N SER A 6 0.78 14.50 -20.49
CA SER A 6 1.25 15.71 -21.19
C SER A 6 0.13 16.75 -21.30
N GLY A 7 0.39 17.97 -20.83
CA GLY A 7 -0.57 19.07 -20.80
C GLY A 7 -1.40 19.16 -19.51
N TYR A 8 -1.17 18.27 -18.55
CA TYR A 8 -1.74 18.31 -17.21
C TYR A 8 -0.80 19.06 -16.27
N THR A 9 -1.27 20.17 -15.68
CA THR A 9 -0.48 21.04 -14.79
C THR A 9 -0.88 20.79 -13.34
N VAL A 10 0.11 20.51 -12.49
CA VAL A 10 -0.09 20.22 -11.07
C VAL A 10 0.71 21.21 -10.24
N VAL A 11 0.06 21.91 -9.32
CA VAL A 11 0.74 22.74 -8.33
C VAL A 11 0.93 21.91 -7.07
N ASP A 12 2.18 21.76 -6.64
CA ASP A 12 2.56 21.01 -5.45
C ASP A 12 2.85 21.99 -4.31
N LEU A 13 1.88 22.12 -3.39
CA LEU A 13 1.97 22.87 -2.14
C LEU A 13 2.33 21.97 -0.95
N SER A 14 2.48 20.67 -1.18
CA SER A 14 2.72 19.70 -0.12
C SER A 14 4.17 19.70 0.35
N THR A 15 4.39 19.16 1.55
CA THR A 15 5.72 18.84 2.09
C THR A 15 5.77 17.38 2.55
N GLY A 16 6.98 16.85 2.69
CA GLY A 16 7.19 15.47 3.16
C GLY A 16 7.08 14.42 2.04
N ILE A 17 7.23 13.15 2.44
CA ILE A 17 7.37 12.03 1.50
C ILE A 17 6.05 11.78 0.74
N ALA A 18 4.90 11.76 1.42
CA ALA A 18 3.63 11.44 0.77
C ALA A 18 3.31 12.38 -0.40
N GLY A 19 3.37 13.68 -0.15
CA GLY A 19 3.12 14.70 -1.17
C GLY A 19 4.14 14.66 -2.32
N ALA A 20 5.43 14.56 -1.99
CA ALA A 20 6.50 14.54 -2.97
C ALA A 20 6.49 13.26 -3.84
N TYR A 21 6.12 12.10 -3.27
CA TYR A 21 5.96 10.84 -3.99
C TYR A 21 4.72 10.84 -4.89
N CYS A 22 3.59 11.38 -4.40
CA CYS A 22 2.40 11.61 -5.22
C CYS A 22 2.74 12.40 -6.49
N THR A 23 3.39 13.56 -6.33
CA THR A 23 3.70 14.43 -7.45
C THR A 23 4.85 13.91 -8.31
N ARG A 24 5.71 13.03 -7.79
CA ARG A 24 6.68 12.27 -8.60
C ARG A 24 5.97 11.32 -9.57
N ILE A 25 5.02 10.51 -9.09
CA ILE A 25 4.24 9.59 -9.96
C ILE A 25 3.56 10.37 -11.09
N LEU A 26 2.99 11.54 -10.78
CA LEU A 26 2.37 12.42 -11.78
C LEU A 26 3.40 12.98 -12.78
N ALA A 27 4.58 13.40 -12.30
CA ALA A 27 5.66 13.89 -13.17
C ALA A 27 6.19 12.80 -14.10
N ASP A 28 6.40 11.58 -13.60
CA ASP A 28 6.80 10.39 -14.37
C ASP A 28 5.78 10.06 -15.47
N GLY A 29 4.48 10.20 -15.15
CA GLY A 29 3.37 10.09 -16.10
C GLY A 29 3.31 11.22 -17.14
N GLY A 30 4.09 12.29 -16.95
CA GLY A 30 4.22 13.39 -17.90
C GLY A 30 3.53 14.69 -17.51
N ALA A 31 3.07 14.85 -16.28
CA ALA A 31 2.50 16.10 -15.80
C ALA A 31 3.56 17.21 -15.71
N ASP A 32 3.16 18.46 -15.86
CA ASP A 32 3.97 19.62 -15.53
C ASP A 32 3.74 19.96 -14.05
N VAL A 33 4.66 19.53 -13.20
CA VAL A 33 4.56 19.69 -11.75
C VAL A 33 5.37 20.91 -11.31
N ILE A 34 4.68 21.86 -10.68
CA ILE A 34 5.26 23.08 -10.12
C ILE A 34 5.29 22.95 -8.59
N LYS A 35 6.45 22.61 -8.04
CA LYS A 35 6.71 22.65 -6.60
C LYS A 35 6.81 24.10 -6.17
N VAL A 36 5.85 24.51 -5.34
CA VAL A 36 5.87 25.82 -4.71
C VAL A 36 6.49 25.68 -3.33
N GLU A 37 7.44 26.57 -3.04
CA GLU A 37 8.24 26.52 -1.83
C GLU A 37 8.28 27.90 -1.16
N SER A 38 8.42 27.91 0.16
CA SER A 38 8.80 29.13 0.88
C SER A 38 10.27 29.49 0.58
N PRO A 39 10.76 30.70 0.94
CA PRO A 39 12.18 31.04 0.81
C PRO A 39 13.13 30.07 1.52
N GLY A 40 12.66 29.33 2.54
CA GLY A 40 13.43 28.29 3.22
C GLY A 40 13.51 26.96 2.47
N GLY A 41 12.75 26.78 1.39
CA GLY A 41 12.65 25.52 0.65
C GLY A 41 11.80 24.46 1.35
N ASP A 42 11.66 23.31 0.68
CA ASP A 42 11.10 22.10 1.28
C ASP A 42 12.04 21.51 2.35
N PRO A 43 11.53 21.11 3.54
CA PRO A 43 12.35 20.47 4.58
C PRO A 43 13.14 19.25 4.10
N LEU A 44 12.64 18.49 3.12
CA LEU A 44 13.34 17.33 2.57
C LEU A 44 14.66 17.71 1.88
N ARG A 45 14.84 18.97 1.45
CA ARG A 45 16.12 19.43 0.88
C ARG A 45 17.27 19.27 1.88
N GLN A 46 16.99 19.30 3.19
CA GLN A 46 17.99 19.18 4.25
C GLN A 46 17.83 17.86 5.03
N TRP A 47 17.18 16.85 4.43
CA TRP A 47 16.92 15.56 5.05
C TRP A 47 17.87 14.47 4.54
N SER A 48 18.29 13.61 5.47
CA SER A 48 18.86 12.28 5.22
C SER A 48 18.50 11.39 6.41
N ALA A 49 18.10 10.15 6.16
CA ALA A 49 17.79 9.19 7.23
C ALA A 49 19.04 8.84 8.06
N SER A 50 20.23 8.83 7.46
CA SER A 50 21.49 8.58 8.16
C SER A 50 22.08 9.78 8.89
N ALA A 51 21.41 10.95 8.83
CA ALA A 51 21.96 12.24 9.27
C ALA A 51 23.30 12.61 8.60
N ALA A 52 23.50 12.15 7.36
CA ALA A 52 24.60 12.57 6.51
C ALA A 52 24.60 14.11 6.33
N PRO A 53 25.78 14.76 6.38
CA PRO A 53 25.86 16.20 6.20
C PRO A 53 25.52 16.59 4.75
N ILE A 54 24.63 17.57 4.59
CA ILE A 54 24.27 18.16 3.29
C ILE A 54 24.97 19.52 3.19
N ALA A 55 25.70 19.75 2.09
CA ALA A 55 26.45 20.99 1.92
C ALA A 55 25.50 22.20 1.73
N PRO A 56 25.89 23.40 2.19
CA PRO A 56 25.08 24.60 1.96
C PRO A 56 24.84 24.84 0.47
N GLY A 57 23.56 24.92 0.08
CA GLY A 57 23.14 25.11 -1.32
C GLY A 57 22.80 23.82 -2.06
N ASP A 58 23.19 22.65 -1.54
CA ASP A 58 22.82 21.35 -2.08
C ASP A 58 21.51 20.85 -1.47
N SER A 59 20.91 19.85 -2.12
CA SER A 59 19.73 19.13 -1.61
C SER A 59 20.08 17.67 -1.28
N GLY A 60 19.49 17.14 -0.21
CA GLY A 60 19.60 15.75 0.18
C GLY A 60 19.14 14.80 -0.93
N ALA A 61 19.72 13.60 -0.97
CA ALA A 61 19.52 12.64 -2.05
C ALA A 61 18.05 12.18 -2.17
N LEU A 62 17.33 12.08 -1.04
CA LEU A 62 15.90 11.77 -1.06
C LEU A 62 15.08 12.87 -1.74
N PHE A 63 15.36 14.15 -1.47
CA PHE A 63 14.72 15.24 -2.20
C PHE A 63 15.09 15.22 -3.68
N THR A 64 16.36 14.97 -4.00
CA THR A 64 16.82 14.89 -5.40
C THR A 64 16.13 13.76 -6.17
N PHE A 65 15.82 12.64 -5.50
CA PHE A 65 14.98 11.58 -6.03
C PHE A 65 13.54 12.07 -6.21
N LEU A 66 12.85 12.47 -5.13
CA LEU A 66 11.42 12.80 -5.17
C LEU A 66 11.10 14.06 -5.99
N GLY A 67 12.04 15.00 -6.10
CA GLY A 67 11.93 16.27 -6.81
C GLY A 67 12.22 16.19 -8.31
N GLY A 68 12.69 15.04 -8.80
CA GLY A 68 13.09 14.87 -10.20
C GLY A 68 12.00 15.20 -11.20
N GLY A 69 12.34 15.95 -12.26
CA GLY A 69 11.41 16.29 -13.34
C GLY A 69 10.35 17.35 -13.00
N LYS A 70 10.47 18.00 -11.85
CA LYS A 70 9.59 19.09 -11.40
C LYS A 70 10.21 20.46 -11.68
N ARG A 71 9.39 21.51 -11.65
CA ARG A 71 9.82 22.92 -11.58
C ARG A 71 9.73 23.41 -10.14
N SER A 72 10.65 24.27 -9.71
CA SER A 72 10.63 24.90 -8.37
C SER A 72 10.38 26.40 -8.48
N VAL A 73 9.38 26.88 -7.74
CA VAL A 73 8.98 28.29 -7.65
C VAL A 73 8.96 28.70 -6.18
N VAL A 74 9.69 29.76 -5.84
CA VAL A 74 9.66 30.33 -4.50
C VAL A 74 8.57 31.40 -4.43
N ILE A 75 7.71 31.29 -3.42
CA ILE A 75 6.69 32.27 -3.07
C ILE A 75 6.93 32.73 -1.65
N ASP A 76 7.06 34.04 -1.49
CA ASP A 76 7.10 34.68 -0.17
C ASP A 76 5.66 34.74 0.38
N PRO A 77 5.38 34.17 1.56
CA PRO A 77 4.02 34.14 2.11
C PRO A 77 3.45 35.54 2.40
N ASP A 78 4.29 36.55 2.61
CA ASP A 78 3.86 37.91 2.95
C ASP A 78 3.48 38.74 1.72
N SER A 79 3.97 38.38 0.53
CA SER A 79 3.79 39.19 -0.69
C SER A 79 3.37 38.40 -1.93
N GLY A 80 3.33 37.07 -1.86
CA GLY A 80 3.21 36.17 -3.00
C GLY A 80 1.81 35.67 -3.32
N THR A 81 0.77 36.11 -2.61
CA THR A 81 -0.62 35.62 -2.76
C THR A 81 -1.13 35.72 -4.20
N ALA A 82 -0.83 36.83 -4.88
CA ALA A 82 -1.27 37.04 -6.27
C ALA A 82 -0.58 36.09 -7.27
N LEU A 83 0.67 35.69 -7.02
CA LEU A 83 1.36 34.71 -7.85
C LEU A 83 0.79 33.31 -7.61
N LEU A 84 0.59 32.93 -6.34
CA LEU A 84 -0.01 31.65 -5.98
C LEU A 84 -1.40 31.49 -6.61
N ASP A 85 -2.25 32.53 -6.49
CA ASP A 85 -3.59 32.48 -7.05
C ASP A 85 -3.59 32.31 -8.58
N ARG A 86 -2.70 33.01 -9.29
CA ARG A 86 -2.56 32.84 -10.75
C ARG A 86 -2.12 31.44 -11.14
N LEU A 87 -1.21 30.83 -10.38
CA LEU A 87 -0.77 29.45 -10.65
C LEU A 87 -1.90 28.45 -10.44
N VAL A 88 -2.60 28.57 -9.32
CA VAL A 88 -3.73 27.69 -8.98
C VAL A 88 -4.86 27.84 -9.99
N ALA A 89 -5.20 29.06 -10.41
CA ALA A 89 -6.27 29.32 -11.38
C ALA A 89 -6.02 28.69 -12.77
N ALA A 90 -4.75 28.46 -13.12
CA ALA A 90 -4.36 27.85 -14.39
C ALA A 90 -4.06 26.34 -14.28
N ALA A 91 -3.95 25.82 -13.06
CA ALA A 91 -3.64 24.42 -12.81
C ALA A 91 -4.85 23.50 -13.08
N ASP A 92 -4.57 22.22 -13.27
CA ASP A 92 -5.60 21.18 -13.34
C ASP A 92 -5.77 20.50 -11.97
N ALA A 93 -4.70 20.43 -11.18
CA ALA A 93 -4.74 19.93 -9.81
C ALA A 93 -3.79 20.67 -8.86
N VAL A 94 -4.12 20.61 -7.58
CA VAL A 94 -3.24 20.97 -6.46
C VAL A 94 -3.07 19.76 -5.56
N VAL A 95 -1.82 19.46 -5.19
CA VAL A 95 -1.52 18.56 -4.06
C VAL A 95 -1.12 19.43 -2.87
N TRP A 96 -1.83 19.28 -1.76
CA TRP A 96 -1.68 20.13 -0.57
C TRP A 96 -1.41 19.28 0.67
N SER A 97 -0.51 19.75 1.53
CA SER A 97 -0.40 19.30 2.91
C SER A 97 0.02 20.47 3.79
N ALA A 98 -0.30 20.42 5.08
CA ALA A 98 0.19 21.38 6.05
C ALA A 98 1.72 21.24 6.23
N GLY A 99 2.36 22.25 6.83
CA GLY A 99 3.80 22.21 7.15
C GLY A 99 4.66 23.18 6.34
N SER A 100 4.07 24.01 5.48
CA SER A 100 4.76 25.16 4.90
C SER A 100 3.92 26.43 5.00
N ALA A 101 4.59 27.57 5.22
CA ALA A 101 3.93 28.88 5.33
C ALA A 101 3.16 29.25 4.05
N VAL A 102 3.56 28.76 2.88
CA VAL A 102 2.87 29.03 1.61
C VAL A 102 1.59 28.20 1.49
N ALA A 103 1.62 26.92 1.91
CA ALA A 103 0.43 26.07 1.93
C ALA A 103 -0.63 26.61 2.90
N GLU A 104 -0.21 27.21 4.02
CA GLU A 104 -1.09 27.80 5.04
C GLU A 104 -1.73 29.13 4.61
N MET A 105 -1.30 29.74 3.49
CA MET A 105 -1.94 30.95 2.97
C MET A 105 -3.38 30.72 2.51
N ILE A 106 -3.74 29.48 2.17
CA ILE A 106 -5.06 29.14 1.64
C ILE A 106 -5.42 27.69 1.95
N SER A 107 -6.62 27.47 2.51
CA SER A 107 -7.07 26.13 2.83
C SER A 107 -7.50 25.35 1.57
N PRO A 108 -7.49 24.00 1.61
CA PRO A 108 -7.99 23.17 0.52
C PRO A 108 -9.45 23.47 0.13
N GLU A 109 -10.31 23.73 1.11
CA GLU A 109 -11.72 24.09 0.89
C GLU A 109 -11.82 25.42 0.14
N GLU A 110 -11.00 26.40 0.51
CA GLU A 110 -10.98 27.71 -0.14
C GLU A 110 -10.39 27.62 -1.55
N LEU A 111 -9.38 26.78 -1.79
CA LEU A 111 -8.88 26.48 -3.13
C LEU A 111 -9.99 25.93 -4.03
N HIS A 112 -10.68 24.88 -3.57
CA HIS A 112 -11.74 24.23 -4.36
C HIS A 112 -12.97 25.13 -4.54
N ARG A 113 -13.31 25.95 -3.54
CA ARG A 113 -14.43 26.90 -3.61
C ARG A 113 -14.18 28.00 -4.64
N ARG A 114 -12.96 28.54 -4.69
CA ARG A 114 -12.59 29.61 -5.64
C ARG A 114 -12.36 29.08 -7.05
N HIS A 115 -11.92 27.83 -7.18
CA HIS A 115 -11.57 27.20 -8.46
C HIS A 115 -12.31 25.85 -8.63
N PRO A 116 -13.61 25.85 -8.99
CA PRO A 116 -14.42 24.62 -9.04
C PRO A 116 -13.98 23.57 -10.08
N HIS A 117 -13.14 23.96 -11.04
CA HIS A 117 -12.52 23.06 -12.02
C HIS A 117 -11.37 22.23 -11.41
N LEU A 118 -10.82 22.70 -10.29
CA LEU A 118 -9.57 22.21 -9.74
C LEU A 118 -9.78 20.93 -8.92
N ILE A 119 -8.93 19.94 -9.18
CA ILE A 119 -8.80 18.76 -8.32
C ILE A 119 -7.84 19.12 -7.18
N VAL A 120 -8.34 19.20 -5.96
CA VAL A 120 -7.54 19.50 -4.77
C VAL A 120 -7.39 18.21 -3.97
N THR A 121 -6.18 17.67 -3.94
CA THR A 121 -5.85 16.50 -3.12
C THR A 121 -5.13 16.97 -1.87
N ALA A 122 -5.84 16.97 -0.75
CA ALA A 122 -5.30 17.33 0.56
C ALA A 122 -4.86 16.06 1.30
N ILE A 123 -3.63 16.08 1.81
CA ILE A 123 -3.05 14.99 2.60
C ILE A 123 -2.87 15.50 4.03
N SER A 124 -3.50 14.85 5.00
CA SER A 124 -3.30 15.15 6.42
C SER A 124 -3.25 13.87 7.26
N PRO A 125 -2.75 13.94 8.51
CA PRO A 125 -2.68 12.76 9.38
C PRO A 125 -4.04 12.10 9.65
N PHE A 126 -5.09 12.90 9.78
CA PHE A 126 -6.39 12.45 10.28
C PHE A 126 -7.58 12.83 9.39
N GLY A 127 -7.39 13.57 8.30
CA GLY A 127 -8.45 14.25 7.55
C GLY A 127 -8.49 15.77 7.82
N LEU A 128 -9.24 16.53 7.00
CA LEU A 128 -9.35 18.00 7.14
C LEU A 128 -10.30 18.43 8.26
N ASP A 129 -11.14 17.53 8.77
CA ASP A 129 -12.12 17.81 9.81
C ASP A 129 -12.20 16.69 10.86
N GLY A 130 -13.06 16.87 11.88
CA GLY A 130 -13.31 15.87 12.92
C GLY A 130 -12.51 16.09 14.21
N PRO A 131 -12.73 15.26 15.24
CA PRO A 131 -12.16 15.50 16.57
C PRO A 131 -10.63 15.46 16.65
N TRP A 132 -9.96 14.86 15.66
CA TRP A 132 -8.51 14.66 15.66
C TRP A 132 -7.77 15.45 14.58
N HIS A 133 -8.42 16.23 13.71
CA HIS A 133 -7.77 16.91 12.58
C HIS A 133 -6.55 17.76 12.96
N ASP A 134 -6.62 18.51 14.07
CA ASP A 134 -5.54 19.39 14.56
C ASP A 134 -4.52 18.67 15.48
N ARG A 135 -4.64 17.35 15.63
CA ARG A 135 -3.82 16.62 16.59
C ARG A 135 -2.42 16.33 16.04
N ALA A 136 -1.41 16.53 16.89
CA ALA A 136 -0.02 16.25 16.53
C ALA A 136 0.18 14.76 16.24
N ALA A 137 0.83 14.44 15.11
CA ALA A 137 1.12 13.08 14.70
C ALA A 137 2.43 13.00 13.93
N THR A 138 3.02 11.81 13.95
CA THR A 138 4.07 11.35 13.04
C THR A 138 3.58 10.05 12.38
N GLU A 139 4.19 9.66 11.26
CA GLU A 139 3.96 8.36 10.61
C GLU A 139 4.02 7.21 11.63
N PHE A 140 5.01 7.22 12.52
CA PHE A 140 5.18 6.23 13.60
C PHE A 140 3.98 6.18 14.56
N THR A 141 3.47 7.32 15.03
CA THR A 141 2.29 7.34 15.90
C THR A 141 1.01 6.97 15.17
N LEU A 142 0.92 7.23 13.86
CA LEU A 142 -0.19 6.74 13.04
C LEU A 142 -0.15 5.22 12.90
N GLN A 143 1.03 4.60 12.87
CA GLN A 143 1.12 3.12 12.85
C GLN A 143 0.58 2.52 14.15
N ALA A 144 0.80 3.19 15.28
CA ALA A 144 0.23 2.78 16.55
C ALA A 144 -1.30 2.97 16.59
N TRP A 145 -1.82 4.12 16.16
CA TRP A 145 -3.26 4.38 16.10
C TRP A 145 -4.01 3.48 15.12
N SER A 146 -3.43 3.18 13.95
CA SER A 146 -4.02 2.28 12.96
C SER A 146 -4.05 0.82 13.42
N GLY A 147 -3.29 0.47 14.46
CA GLY A 147 -2.99 -0.93 14.82
C GLY A 147 -1.95 -1.58 13.91
N GLY A 148 -1.38 -0.84 12.95
CA GLY A 148 -0.34 -1.29 12.03
C GLY A 148 0.97 -1.69 12.72
N ALA A 149 1.27 -1.16 13.92
CA ALA A 149 2.40 -1.60 14.75
C ALA A 149 2.27 -3.06 15.25
N ILE A 150 1.04 -3.56 15.38
CA ILE A 150 0.74 -4.98 15.64
C ILE A 150 0.50 -5.72 14.32
N GLY A 151 -0.21 -5.11 13.37
CA GLY A 151 -0.53 -5.73 12.08
C GLY A 151 -1.21 -7.09 12.23
N ILE A 152 -0.64 -8.14 11.64
CA ILE A 152 -1.14 -9.53 11.73
C ILE A 152 -0.44 -10.29 12.88
N GLY A 153 -0.05 -9.58 13.93
CA GLY A 153 0.66 -10.13 15.10
C GLY A 153 2.19 -10.06 14.98
N ARG A 154 2.71 -8.97 14.39
CA ARG A 154 4.14 -8.70 14.20
C ARG A 154 4.88 -8.55 15.52
N GLY A 155 6.04 -9.18 15.63
CA GLY A 155 6.90 -9.13 16.82
C GLY A 155 6.69 -10.30 17.77
N SER A 156 7.14 -10.14 19.01
CA SER A 156 7.06 -11.16 20.05
C SER A 156 6.39 -10.63 21.32
N GLN A 157 5.94 -11.55 22.17
CA GLN A 157 5.13 -11.22 23.35
C GLN A 157 5.97 -10.73 24.54
N ASP A 158 7.28 -11.00 24.57
CA ASP A 158 8.20 -10.64 25.65
C ASP A 158 8.60 -9.15 25.66
N ARG A 159 8.38 -8.44 24.55
CA ARG A 159 8.80 -7.05 24.34
C ARG A 159 7.73 -6.24 23.59
N ALA A 160 8.04 -4.97 23.34
CA ALA A 160 7.16 -4.07 22.60
C ALA A 160 6.84 -4.63 21.19
N PRO A 161 5.66 -4.35 20.63
CA PRO A 161 5.40 -4.55 19.21
C PRO A 161 6.40 -3.75 18.36
N ALA A 162 6.51 -4.07 17.07
CA ALA A 162 7.46 -3.43 16.17
C ALA A 162 6.73 -2.65 15.07
N HIS A 163 6.99 -1.34 15.00
CA HIS A 163 6.60 -0.53 13.85
C HIS A 163 7.32 -1.00 12.58
N VAL A 164 6.73 -0.75 11.42
CA VAL A 164 7.38 -0.97 10.12
C VAL A 164 8.33 0.19 9.84
N GLY A 165 9.60 -0.14 9.63
CA GLY A 165 10.65 0.85 9.34
C GLY A 165 10.53 1.45 7.93
N GLY A 166 11.27 2.52 7.66
CA GLY A 166 11.34 3.15 6.32
C GLY A 166 10.19 4.11 5.99
N GLN A 167 9.36 4.48 6.97
CA GLN A 167 8.23 5.42 6.80
C GLN A 167 7.23 4.99 5.71
N VAL A 168 7.00 3.68 5.56
CA VAL A 168 6.18 3.10 4.48
C VAL A 168 4.78 3.71 4.40
N GLY A 169 4.20 4.14 5.52
CA GLY A 169 2.90 4.80 5.55
C GLY A 169 2.87 6.08 4.70
N GLU A 170 3.95 6.88 4.69
CA GLU A 170 4.04 8.10 3.87
C GLU A 170 4.08 7.76 2.38
N TRP A 171 4.90 6.79 1.98
CA TRP A 171 5.04 6.37 0.59
C TRP A 171 3.71 5.87 0.01
N VAL A 172 3.01 5.02 0.75
CA VAL A 172 1.74 4.46 0.29
C VAL A 172 0.63 5.52 0.31
N THR A 173 0.64 6.45 1.28
CA THR A 173 -0.24 7.64 1.28
C THR A 173 -0.05 8.46 0.00
N GLY A 174 1.21 8.68 -0.41
CA GLY A 174 1.52 9.33 -1.68
C GLY A 174 1.01 8.58 -2.92
N ALA A 175 1.12 7.25 -2.93
CA ALA A 175 0.60 6.42 -4.02
C ALA A 175 -0.93 6.49 -4.15
N TYR A 176 -1.66 6.47 -3.01
CA TYR A 176 -3.11 6.70 -3.00
C TYR A 176 -3.47 8.11 -3.45
N ALA A 177 -2.75 9.13 -3.00
CA ALA A 177 -2.98 10.51 -3.42
C ALA A 177 -2.84 10.67 -4.95
N ALA A 178 -1.81 10.05 -5.55
CA ALA A 178 -1.63 10.05 -7.01
C ALA A 178 -2.77 9.31 -7.71
N ALA A 179 -3.15 8.12 -7.22
CA ALA A 179 -4.23 7.32 -7.81
C ALA A 179 -5.57 8.07 -7.77
N MET A 180 -5.92 8.67 -6.64
CA MET A 180 -7.19 9.40 -6.48
C MET A 180 -7.20 10.69 -7.31
N THR A 181 -6.08 11.43 -7.37
CA THR A 181 -5.95 12.61 -8.24
C THR A 181 -6.19 12.23 -9.71
N GLN A 182 -5.60 11.12 -10.17
CA GLN A 182 -5.78 10.63 -11.55
C GLN A 182 -7.17 10.06 -11.81
N ALA A 183 -7.76 9.33 -10.85
CA ALA A 183 -9.11 8.79 -10.99
C ALA A 183 -10.13 9.93 -11.14
N PHE A 184 -10.07 10.96 -10.29
CA PHE A 184 -10.98 12.09 -10.39
C PHE A 184 -10.68 13.01 -11.59
N ARG A 185 -9.49 12.95 -12.18
CA ARG A 185 -9.24 13.53 -13.50
C ARG A 185 -10.09 12.88 -14.59
N VAL A 186 -10.34 11.57 -14.54
CA VAL A 186 -11.24 10.89 -15.50
C VAL A 186 -12.65 11.48 -15.42
N ARG A 187 -13.15 11.72 -14.19
CA ARG A 187 -14.42 12.41 -13.96
C ARG A 187 -14.37 13.86 -14.44
N ALA A 188 -13.31 14.60 -14.11
CA ALA A 188 -13.18 16.02 -14.47
C ALA A 188 -13.12 16.24 -15.99
N LEU A 189 -12.44 15.36 -16.74
CA LEU A 189 -12.43 15.42 -18.20
C LEU A 189 -13.81 15.19 -18.82
N ARG A 190 -14.65 14.38 -18.17
CA ARG A 190 -16.01 14.06 -18.62
C ARG A 190 -17.00 15.17 -18.26
N ASP A 191 -16.94 15.66 -17.03
CA ASP A 191 -17.99 16.48 -16.41
C ASP A 191 -17.59 17.96 -16.29
N GLY A 192 -16.30 18.29 -16.42
CA GLY A 192 -15.75 19.64 -16.33
C GLY A 192 -15.46 20.13 -14.90
N TYR A 193 -15.86 19.41 -13.85
CA TYR A 193 -15.63 19.78 -12.45
C TYR A 193 -14.46 19.03 -11.83
N GLY A 194 -13.71 19.73 -10.98
CA GLY A 194 -12.76 19.11 -10.08
C GLY A 194 -13.45 18.54 -8.83
N GLU A 195 -12.64 18.11 -7.87
CA GLU A 195 -13.07 17.52 -6.61
C GLU A 195 -12.11 17.94 -5.49
N LEU A 196 -12.62 18.10 -4.26
CA LEU A 196 -11.77 18.14 -3.08
C LEU A 196 -11.71 16.72 -2.50
N ILE A 197 -10.52 16.14 -2.59
CA ILE A 197 -10.16 14.82 -2.10
C ILE A 197 -9.42 15.02 -0.77
N ASP A 198 -10.10 14.75 0.33
CA ASP A 198 -9.55 14.82 1.68
C ASP A 198 -9.02 13.44 2.10
N LEU A 199 -7.71 13.25 1.96
CA LEU A 199 -7.02 11.99 2.18
C LEU A 199 -6.39 11.92 3.58
N SER A 200 -6.71 10.86 4.32
CA SER A 200 -6.22 10.60 5.68
C SER A 200 -5.09 9.56 5.69
N ALA A 201 -3.91 9.95 6.16
CA ALA A 201 -2.79 9.03 6.32
C ALA A 201 -3.09 7.90 7.32
N LEU A 202 -3.87 8.15 8.38
CA LEU A 202 -4.35 7.11 9.30
C LEU A 202 -5.12 6.01 8.56
N GLU A 203 -6.05 6.41 7.70
CA GLU A 203 -6.91 5.49 6.93
C GLU A 203 -6.07 4.68 5.93
N THR A 204 -5.11 5.32 5.25
CA THR A 204 -4.17 4.61 4.38
C THR A 204 -3.37 3.57 5.15
N GLN A 205 -2.85 3.91 6.32
CA GLN A 205 -2.09 2.96 7.13
C GLN A 205 -2.95 1.79 7.63
N ILE A 206 -4.25 1.99 7.89
CA ILE A 206 -5.15 0.88 8.21
C ILE A 206 -5.27 -0.07 7.01
N LEU A 207 -5.49 0.47 5.81
CA LEU A 207 -5.60 -0.34 4.59
C LEU A 207 -4.32 -1.10 4.24
N CYS A 208 -3.16 -0.58 4.64
CA CYS A 208 -1.86 -1.11 4.19
C CYS A 208 -1.06 -1.85 5.26
N LEU A 209 -1.32 -1.62 6.54
CA LEU A 209 -0.57 -2.25 7.64
C LEU A 209 -1.41 -3.26 8.44
N THR A 210 -2.68 -3.43 8.08
CA THR A 210 -3.59 -4.40 8.69
C THR A 210 -4.36 -5.18 7.64
N TYR A 211 -4.98 -6.30 8.02
CA TYR A 211 -5.65 -7.22 7.08
C TYR A 211 -7.13 -7.41 7.43
N TYR A 212 -7.92 -6.36 7.16
CA TYR A 212 -9.36 -6.28 7.45
C TYR A 212 -9.77 -6.79 8.86
N PRO A 213 -9.05 -6.39 9.92
CA PRO A 213 -9.20 -6.98 11.25
C PRO A 213 -10.58 -6.68 11.87
N VAL A 214 -11.17 -5.53 11.54
CA VAL A 214 -12.49 -5.11 12.00
C VAL A 214 -13.59 -6.00 11.42
N THR A 215 -13.62 -6.18 10.10
CA THR A 215 -14.59 -7.07 9.43
C THR A 215 -14.44 -8.50 9.95
N TYR A 216 -13.21 -8.99 10.08
CA TYR A 216 -12.91 -10.31 10.63
C TYR A 216 -13.46 -10.50 12.04
N PHE A 217 -13.17 -9.56 12.94
CA PHE A 217 -13.64 -9.62 14.33
C PHE A 217 -15.15 -9.57 14.44
N GLN A 218 -15.81 -8.71 13.67
CA GLN A 218 -17.27 -8.57 13.71
C GLN A 218 -17.99 -9.80 13.17
N MET A 219 -17.49 -10.42 12.11
CA MET A 219 -18.11 -11.61 11.53
C MET A 219 -17.88 -12.88 12.36
N LEU A 220 -16.71 -13.02 12.98
CA LEU A 220 -16.31 -14.25 13.67
C LEU A 220 -16.36 -14.17 15.20
N GLY A 221 -16.56 -12.98 15.76
CA GLY A 221 -16.59 -12.76 17.21
C GLY A 221 -15.24 -12.92 17.92
N ARG A 222 -14.13 -12.99 17.17
CA ARG A 222 -12.77 -13.17 17.68
C ARG A 222 -11.74 -12.52 16.75
N PRO A 223 -10.59 -12.05 17.28
CA PRO A 223 -9.53 -11.49 16.45
C PRO A 223 -8.78 -12.58 15.69
N TRP A 224 -8.03 -12.18 14.66
CA TRP A 224 -7.20 -13.11 13.87
C TRP A 224 -6.14 -13.79 14.72
N ARG A 225 -5.37 -13.01 15.48
CA ARG A 225 -4.44 -13.49 16.49
C ARG A 225 -4.74 -12.80 17.82
N THR A 226 -4.51 -13.54 18.90
CA THR A 226 -4.50 -12.99 20.25
C THR A 226 -3.07 -12.69 20.72
N GLU A 227 -2.03 -13.22 20.07
CA GLU A 227 -0.63 -13.05 20.46
C GLU A 227 0.25 -12.62 19.28
N ARG A 228 1.33 -11.89 19.58
CA ARG A 228 2.36 -11.57 18.59
C ARG A 228 3.35 -12.73 18.45
N ARG A 229 3.59 -13.14 17.20
CA ARG A 229 4.56 -14.18 16.85
C ARG A 229 5.17 -13.88 15.48
N PRO A 230 6.50 -14.08 15.31
CA PRO A 230 7.12 -14.04 13.99
C PRO A 230 6.48 -15.05 13.02
N THR A 231 6.58 -14.78 11.73
CA THR A 231 6.23 -15.75 10.68
C THR A 231 7.23 -16.89 10.69
N VAL A 232 6.76 -18.11 10.42
CA VAL A 232 7.60 -19.31 10.27
C VAL A 232 7.22 -19.99 8.96
N PRO A 233 8.18 -20.34 8.07
CA PRO A 233 9.64 -20.18 8.25
C PRO A 233 10.16 -18.75 8.14
N GLY A 234 9.52 -17.88 7.36
CA GLY A 234 9.87 -16.46 7.24
C GLY A 234 11.35 -16.21 6.95
N VAL A 235 11.90 -15.13 7.51
CA VAL A 235 13.33 -14.80 7.41
C VAL A 235 14.17 -15.61 8.39
N ALA A 236 15.14 -16.36 7.86
CA ALA A 236 16.03 -17.24 8.60
C ALA A 236 17.51 -16.99 8.31
N GLU A 237 18.36 -17.36 9.27
CA GLU A 237 19.81 -17.41 9.10
C GLU A 237 20.22 -18.67 8.34
N ALA A 238 21.03 -18.49 7.30
CA ALA A 238 21.75 -19.52 6.56
C ALA A 238 23.26 -19.42 6.85
N ALA A 239 24.06 -20.33 6.30
CA ALA A 239 25.51 -20.39 6.55
C ALA A 239 26.28 -19.14 6.09
N ASP A 240 25.77 -18.45 5.06
CA ASP A 240 26.43 -17.32 4.38
C ASP A 240 25.56 -16.06 4.26
N GLY A 241 24.36 -16.04 4.89
CA GLY A 241 23.48 -14.88 4.81
C GLY A 241 22.09 -15.11 5.40
N LEU A 242 21.12 -14.33 4.92
CA LEU A 242 19.71 -14.47 5.27
C LEU A 242 18.91 -14.94 4.05
N VAL A 243 17.99 -15.87 4.29
CA VAL A 243 17.05 -16.38 3.29
C VAL A 243 15.63 -16.25 3.81
N ALA A 244 14.69 -15.95 2.91
CA ALA A 244 13.26 -15.94 3.20
C ALA A 244 12.59 -17.16 2.56
N LEU A 245 11.73 -17.82 3.32
CA LEU A 245 10.91 -18.94 2.86
C LEU A 245 9.44 -18.72 3.23
N GLY A 246 8.54 -19.15 2.36
CA GLY A 246 7.11 -18.92 2.52
C GLY A 246 6.23 -20.15 2.38
N CYS A 247 5.34 -20.33 3.34
CA CYS A 247 4.33 -21.40 3.33
C CYS A 247 2.94 -20.79 3.51
N GLY A 248 2.21 -20.61 2.40
CA GLY A 248 0.83 -20.10 2.39
C GLY A 248 -0.24 -21.19 2.17
N THR A 249 0.16 -22.41 1.82
CA THR A 249 -0.75 -23.52 1.50
C THR A 249 -0.28 -24.83 2.12
N ALA A 250 -1.20 -25.79 2.31
CA ALA A 250 -0.87 -27.10 2.87
C ALA A 250 0.15 -27.85 2.00
N GLN A 251 0.01 -27.75 0.67
CA GLN A 251 0.98 -28.32 -0.27
C GLN A 251 2.39 -27.75 -0.07
N GLN A 252 2.52 -26.43 0.07
CA GLN A 252 3.82 -25.79 0.32
C GLN A 252 4.43 -26.20 1.68
N TRP A 253 3.61 -26.47 2.70
CA TRP A 253 4.09 -27.03 3.95
C TRP A 253 4.61 -28.46 3.78
N HIS A 254 3.86 -29.31 3.09
CA HIS A 254 4.30 -30.69 2.81
C HIS A 254 5.59 -30.71 2.00
N ASP A 255 5.68 -29.84 0.98
CA ASP A 255 6.87 -29.70 0.15
C ASP A 255 8.07 -29.21 0.97
N LEU A 256 7.87 -28.29 1.93
CA LEU A 256 8.91 -27.84 2.85
C LEU A 256 9.39 -28.98 3.76
N CYS A 257 8.48 -29.76 4.34
CA CYS A 257 8.82 -30.93 5.14
C CYS A 257 9.68 -31.93 4.35
N VAL A 258 9.31 -32.21 3.10
CA VAL A 258 10.09 -33.10 2.22
C VAL A 258 11.44 -32.47 1.89
N MET A 259 11.48 -31.18 1.57
CA MET A 259 12.71 -30.44 1.23
C MET A 259 13.72 -30.46 2.38
N SER A 260 13.25 -30.30 3.62
CA SER A 260 14.11 -30.33 4.82
C SER A 260 14.43 -31.74 5.31
N GLY A 261 13.97 -32.80 4.62
CA GLY A 261 14.22 -34.18 5.00
C GLY A 261 13.37 -34.70 6.17
N HIS A 262 12.26 -34.01 6.46
CA HIS A 262 11.38 -34.23 7.60
C HIS A 262 9.95 -34.60 7.18
N SER A 263 9.79 -35.54 6.23
CA SER A 263 8.47 -35.98 5.75
C SER A 263 7.56 -36.52 6.87
N GLU A 264 8.12 -36.92 8.01
CA GLU A 264 7.39 -37.35 9.20
C GLU A 264 6.58 -36.24 9.88
N TRP A 265 6.80 -34.96 9.55
CA TRP A 265 6.01 -33.84 10.07
C TRP A 265 4.67 -33.65 9.33
N ILE A 266 4.45 -34.36 8.22
CA ILE A 266 3.23 -34.26 7.43
C ILE A 266 2.10 -35.01 8.15
N ASP A 267 1.07 -34.28 8.56
CA ASP A 267 -0.15 -34.82 9.15
C ASP A 267 -1.38 -34.24 8.43
N GLU A 268 -1.97 -35.03 7.53
CA GLU A 268 -3.16 -34.63 6.76
C GLU A 268 -4.45 -34.64 7.62
N ASP A 269 -4.42 -35.32 8.77
CA ASP A 269 -5.56 -35.47 9.67
C ASP A 269 -5.56 -34.42 10.81
N THR A 270 -4.56 -33.54 10.84
CA THR A 270 -4.41 -32.54 11.90
C THR A 270 -5.47 -31.44 11.85
N SER A 271 -5.85 -30.95 13.03
CA SER A 271 -6.68 -29.75 13.16
C SER A 271 -5.89 -28.45 13.22
N LEU A 272 -4.55 -28.54 13.26
CA LEU A 272 -3.67 -27.38 13.34
C LEU A 272 -3.57 -26.66 11.99
N THR A 273 -3.52 -25.33 12.06
CA THR A 273 -3.19 -24.50 10.90
C THR A 273 -1.75 -24.74 10.45
N ILE A 274 -1.45 -24.41 9.19
CA ILE A 274 -0.08 -24.49 8.62
C ILE A 274 0.92 -23.72 9.49
N THR A 275 0.54 -22.53 9.94
CA THR A 275 1.39 -21.71 10.82
C THR A 275 1.66 -22.40 12.15
N GLU A 276 0.65 -23.03 12.76
CA GLU A 276 0.83 -23.76 14.03
C GLU A 276 1.75 -24.97 13.84
N GLN A 277 1.58 -25.75 12.76
CA GLN A 277 2.46 -26.87 12.43
C GLN A 277 3.91 -26.40 12.22
N ALA A 278 4.12 -25.35 11.44
CA ALA A 278 5.45 -24.78 11.23
C ALA A 278 6.10 -24.32 12.53
N ASN A 279 5.32 -23.73 13.45
CA ASN A 279 5.82 -23.30 14.76
C ASN A 279 6.24 -24.47 15.66
N LEU A 280 5.60 -25.64 15.56
CA LEU A 280 5.99 -26.82 16.35
C LEU A 280 7.40 -27.31 15.99
N HIS A 281 7.79 -27.18 14.72
CA HIS A 281 9.05 -27.70 14.18
C HIS A 281 10.08 -26.59 13.89
N ALA A 282 9.83 -25.36 14.32
CA ALA A 282 10.63 -24.20 13.96
C ALA A 282 12.11 -24.34 14.36
N GLU A 283 12.43 -24.88 15.54
CA GLU A 283 13.80 -25.03 16.01
C GLU A 283 14.63 -26.01 15.15
N GLU A 284 14.02 -27.16 14.80
CA GLU A 284 14.64 -28.18 13.94
C GLU A 284 14.83 -27.62 12.52
N LEU A 285 13.81 -26.96 11.98
CA LEU A 285 13.86 -26.33 10.67
C LEU A 285 14.95 -25.24 10.59
N TYR A 286 15.03 -24.34 11.57
CA TYR A 286 16.07 -23.30 11.59
C TYR A 286 17.46 -23.87 11.81
N THR A 287 17.58 -25.03 12.46
CA THR A 287 18.86 -25.73 12.58
C THR A 287 19.31 -26.28 11.24
N TRP A 288 18.40 -26.90 10.47
CA TRP A 288 18.69 -27.33 9.11
C TRP A 288 19.10 -26.15 8.21
N LEU A 289 18.36 -25.04 8.25
CA LEU A 289 18.63 -23.84 7.43
C LEU A 289 20.02 -23.24 7.69
N ARG A 290 20.46 -23.18 8.95
CA ARG A 290 21.77 -22.64 9.33
C ARG A 290 22.96 -23.43 8.75
N ASP A 291 22.76 -24.69 8.40
CA ASP A 291 23.80 -25.56 7.85
C ASP A 291 23.88 -25.52 6.30
N GLN A 292 23.00 -24.78 5.62
CA GLN A 292 22.95 -24.66 4.16
C GLN A 292 23.35 -23.23 3.69
N ASN A 293 23.85 -23.09 2.46
CA ASN A 293 24.04 -21.76 1.86
C ASN A 293 22.72 -21.20 1.31
N VAL A 294 22.59 -19.88 1.23
CA VAL A 294 21.39 -19.20 0.72
C VAL A 294 21.01 -19.70 -0.67
N ASP A 295 21.94 -19.79 -1.61
CA ASP A 295 21.64 -20.20 -2.99
C ASP A 295 21.22 -21.68 -3.07
N ASP A 296 21.81 -22.57 -2.27
CA ASP A 296 21.41 -23.98 -2.21
C ASP A 296 19.95 -24.10 -1.73
N ILE A 297 19.59 -23.39 -0.65
CA ILE A 297 18.21 -23.36 -0.12
C ILE A 297 17.25 -22.85 -1.19
N ARG A 298 17.60 -21.78 -1.90
CA ARG A 298 16.75 -21.16 -2.92
C ARG A 298 16.53 -22.07 -4.13
N ASP A 299 17.57 -22.73 -4.60
CA ASP A 299 17.49 -23.67 -5.73
C ASP A 299 16.57 -24.86 -5.37
N LEU A 300 16.74 -25.41 -4.16
CA LEU A 300 15.86 -26.44 -3.62
C LEU A 300 14.41 -25.95 -3.50
N ALA A 301 14.18 -24.82 -2.82
CA ALA A 301 12.85 -24.26 -2.60
C ALA A 301 12.13 -23.96 -3.92
N SER A 302 12.85 -23.42 -4.91
CA SER A 302 12.31 -23.14 -6.24
C SER A 302 11.92 -24.41 -6.98
N ALA A 303 12.71 -25.49 -6.86
CA ALA A 303 12.37 -26.80 -7.43
C ALA A 303 11.09 -27.39 -6.81
N PHE A 304 10.88 -27.18 -5.51
CA PHE A 304 9.65 -27.55 -4.79
C PHE A 304 8.50 -26.55 -4.95
N ARG A 305 8.71 -25.41 -5.64
CA ARG A 305 7.73 -24.31 -5.77
C ARG A 305 7.30 -23.70 -4.43
N ILE A 306 8.22 -23.70 -3.48
CA ILE A 306 8.11 -22.96 -2.22
C ILE A 306 8.54 -21.52 -2.50
N PRO A 307 7.68 -20.52 -2.25
CA PRO A 307 8.05 -19.11 -2.32
C PRO A 307 9.33 -18.84 -1.51
N ASN A 308 10.30 -18.21 -2.16
CA ASN A 308 11.61 -17.95 -1.56
C ASN A 308 12.27 -16.70 -2.18
N ALA A 309 13.20 -16.10 -1.42
CA ALA A 309 14.06 -15.03 -1.89
C ALA A 309 15.30 -14.88 -0.99
N PRO A 310 16.40 -14.28 -1.49
CA PRO A 310 17.40 -13.69 -0.60
C PRO A 310 16.80 -12.46 0.10
N VAL A 311 17.32 -12.07 1.26
CA VAL A 311 16.86 -10.84 1.94
C VAL A 311 17.61 -9.62 1.41
N GLY A 312 16.85 -8.68 0.85
CA GLY A 312 17.34 -7.40 0.34
C GLY A 312 17.63 -6.38 1.44
N ASN A 313 18.52 -5.45 1.15
CA ASN A 313 18.79 -4.24 1.92
C ASN A 313 19.38 -3.15 1.01
N GLY A 314 19.67 -1.97 1.55
CA GLY A 314 20.21 -0.84 0.78
C GLY A 314 21.55 -1.10 0.08
N GLU A 315 22.33 -2.11 0.49
CA GLU A 315 23.62 -2.47 -0.09
C GLU A 315 23.52 -3.53 -1.19
N ASN A 316 22.78 -4.62 -0.95
CA ASN A 316 22.83 -5.79 -1.81
C ASN A 316 21.73 -5.83 -2.89
N VAL A 317 20.60 -5.14 -2.69
CA VAL A 317 19.41 -5.31 -3.53
C VAL A 317 19.65 -4.90 -4.98
N THR A 318 20.52 -3.91 -5.21
CA THR A 318 20.88 -3.45 -6.56
C THR A 318 21.77 -4.41 -7.33
N ALA A 319 22.35 -5.40 -6.66
CA ALA A 319 23.27 -6.38 -7.23
C ALA A 319 22.64 -7.77 -7.43
N MET A 320 21.41 -7.99 -6.97
CA MET A 320 20.71 -9.26 -7.17
C MET A 320 20.43 -9.47 -8.67
N ASP A 321 20.73 -10.68 -9.15
CA ASP A 321 20.64 -11.08 -10.56
C ASP A 321 19.31 -10.67 -11.22
N HIS A 322 18.21 -10.87 -10.51
CA HIS A 322 16.88 -10.53 -10.99
C HIS A 322 16.67 -9.03 -11.20
N PHE A 323 17.05 -8.21 -10.22
CA PHE A 323 16.87 -6.76 -10.30
C PHE A 323 17.86 -6.11 -11.29
N VAL A 324 19.03 -6.72 -11.48
CA VAL A 324 19.99 -6.33 -12.52
C VAL A 324 19.42 -6.62 -13.91
N GLU A 325 18.94 -7.85 -14.16
CA GLU A 325 18.40 -8.23 -15.48
C GLU A 325 17.15 -7.42 -15.84
N ARG A 326 16.35 -7.06 -14.84
CA ARG A 326 15.16 -6.20 -15.01
C ARG A 326 15.48 -4.71 -15.13
N ALA A 327 16.74 -4.29 -14.95
CA ALA A 327 17.12 -2.88 -14.83
C ALA A 327 16.23 -2.11 -13.83
N ALA A 328 15.97 -2.74 -12.68
CA ALA A 328 15.08 -2.20 -11.65
C ALA A 328 15.65 -0.94 -10.96
N PHE A 329 16.95 -0.67 -11.16
CA PHE A 329 17.66 0.49 -10.65
C PHE A 329 18.36 1.23 -11.77
N VAL A 330 18.46 2.56 -11.61
CA VAL A 330 19.12 3.47 -12.54
C VAL A 330 19.93 4.50 -11.77
N ASP A 331 20.94 5.08 -12.41
CA ASP A 331 21.67 6.21 -11.83
C ASP A 331 20.78 7.46 -11.78
N ASN A 332 20.85 8.19 -10.66
CA ASN A 332 20.16 9.47 -10.58
C ASN A 332 20.78 10.47 -11.58
N PRO A 333 19.97 11.23 -12.34
CA PRO A 333 20.46 12.16 -13.37
C PRO A 333 21.37 13.29 -12.89
N HIS A 334 21.26 13.71 -11.62
CA HIS A 334 22.16 14.69 -11.02
C HIS A 334 23.56 14.10 -10.75
N GLY A 335 23.68 12.76 -10.86
CA GLY A 335 24.86 11.99 -10.51
C GLY A 335 24.98 11.76 -9.00
N GLY A 336 25.71 10.71 -8.62
CA GLY A 336 26.18 10.51 -7.25
C GLY A 336 25.41 9.49 -6.41
N PHE A 337 24.32 8.92 -6.90
CA PHE A 337 23.63 7.81 -6.23
C PHE A 337 22.73 7.02 -7.19
N THR A 338 22.37 5.81 -6.77
CA THR A 338 21.48 4.90 -7.48
C THR A 338 20.06 4.98 -6.92
N GLN A 339 19.06 4.84 -7.78
CA GLN A 339 17.65 4.92 -7.39
C GLN A 339 16.81 3.83 -8.08
N PRO A 340 15.64 3.46 -7.55
CA PRO A 340 14.68 2.63 -8.27
C PRO A 340 14.22 3.29 -9.58
N ALA A 341 13.99 2.45 -10.59
CA ALA A 341 13.26 2.79 -11.81
C ALA A 341 11.76 2.96 -11.51
N HIS A 342 10.95 3.22 -12.54
CA HIS A 342 9.50 3.34 -12.37
C HIS A 342 8.90 2.04 -11.78
N PRO A 343 7.87 2.13 -10.93
CA PRO A 343 7.28 0.99 -10.23
C PRO A 343 6.43 0.06 -11.13
N TYR A 344 6.40 0.31 -12.44
CA TYR A 344 5.64 -0.44 -13.44
C TYR A 344 6.16 -0.14 -14.84
N ARG A 345 5.80 -1.02 -15.79
CA ARG A 345 6.10 -0.87 -17.22
C ARG A 345 4.79 -0.84 -18.02
N ILE A 346 4.71 0.05 -19.01
CA ILE A 346 3.51 0.22 -19.83
C ILE A 346 3.90 0.10 -21.31
N GLY A 347 3.48 -0.99 -21.96
CA GLY A 347 3.78 -1.29 -23.36
C GLY A 347 3.19 -0.23 -24.30
N GLY A 348 4.00 0.26 -25.24
CA GLY A 348 3.60 1.30 -26.19
C GLY A 348 3.50 2.71 -25.59
N VAL A 349 3.75 2.88 -24.29
CA VAL A 349 3.68 4.18 -23.60
C VAL A 349 5.07 4.60 -23.13
N SER A 350 5.46 5.83 -23.47
CA SER A 350 6.70 6.41 -22.96
C SER A 350 6.42 7.19 -21.68
N LEU A 351 6.76 6.60 -20.53
CA LEU A 351 6.92 7.37 -19.30
C LEU A 351 8.11 8.33 -19.44
N ARG A 352 8.11 9.43 -18.68
CA ARG A 352 9.25 10.34 -18.66
C ARG A 352 10.42 9.66 -17.95
N PRO A 353 11.62 9.60 -18.55
CA PRO A 353 12.78 9.09 -17.85
C PRO A 353 13.10 9.99 -16.64
N PRO A 354 13.77 9.45 -15.60
CA PRO A 354 14.26 10.25 -14.49
C PRO A 354 14.98 11.50 -14.98
N SER A 355 14.65 12.63 -14.39
CA SER A 355 15.24 13.94 -14.69
C SER A 355 15.76 14.61 -13.41
N PRO A 356 16.72 15.54 -13.49
CA PRO A 356 17.25 16.22 -12.30
C PRO A 356 16.14 16.91 -11.49
N ALA A 357 16.32 16.98 -10.17
CA ALA A 357 15.50 17.83 -9.32
C ALA A 357 15.94 19.30 -9.46
N PRO A 358 15.00 20.26 -9.41
CA PRO A 358 15.32 21.67 -9.57
C PRO A 358 16.01 22.25 -8.34
N ALA A 359 16.91 23.21 -8.58
CA ALA A 359 17.42 24.07 -7.50
C ALA A 359 16.28 24.91 -6.91
N LEU A 360 16.44 25.35 -5.66
CA LEU A 360 15.41 26.14 -4.98
C LEU A 360 15.10 27.43 -5.77
N GLY A 361 13.86 27.55 -6.23
CA GLY A 361 13.38 28.71 -6.96
C GLY A 361 13.94 28.86 -8.38
N GLU A 362 14.55 27.82 -8.95
CA GLU A 362 15.16 27.82 -10.29
C GLU A 362 14.24 28.41 -11.37
N HIS A 363 12.94 28.15 -11.27
CA HIS A 363 11.96 28.53 -12.28
C HIS A 363 11.12 29.76 -11.88
N THR A 364 11.43 30.41 -10.75
CA THR A 364 10.62 31.52 -10.20
C THR A 364 10.49 32.68 -11.17
N ALA A 365 11.60 33.10 -11.80
CA ALA A 365 11.61 34.22 -12.75
C ALA A 365 10.81 33.89 -14.02
N GLU A 366 10.97 32.68 -14.54
CA GLU A 366 10.24 32.20 -15.73
C GLU A 366 8.74 32.17 -15.48
N VAL A 367 8.31 31.55 -14.38
CA VAL A 367 6.90 31.39 -14.01
C VAL A 367 6.26 32.74 -13.67
N THR A 368 7.00 33.65 -13.02
CA THR A 368 6.49 35.00 -12.69
C THR A 368 6.23 35.83 -13.95
N ALA A 369 7.08 35.69 -14.98
CA ALA A 369 6.94 36.38 -16.26
C ALA A 369 5.79 35.82 -17.12
N GLN A 370 5.40 34.56 -16.90
CA GLN A 370 4.25 33.96 -17.57
C GLN A 370 2.93 34.54 -17.03
N THR A 371 1.95 34.67 -17.93
CA THR A 371 0.56 34.98 -17.58
C THR A 371 -0.29 33.81 -18.06
N PRO A 372 -0.33 32.71 -17.29
CA PRO A 372 -1.08 31.54 -17.70
C PRO A 372 -2.58 31.85 -17.71
N THR A 373 -3.28 31.28 -18.69
CA THR A 373 -4.73 31.47 -18.82
C THR A 373 -5.44 30.64 -17.76
N ALA A 374 -6.32 31.27 -16.99
CA ALA A 374 -7.16 30.57 -16.03
C ALA A 374 -8.03 29.52 -16.76
N ARG A 375 -8.24 28.38 -16.11
CA ARG A 375 -9.14 27.35 -16.63
C ARG A 375 -10.59 27.85 -16.58
N PRO A 376 -11.41 27.49 -17.59
CA PRO A 376 -12.80 27.94 -17.62
C PRO A 376 -13.58 27.37 -16.44
N GLU A 377 -14.54 28.16 -15.94
CA GLU A 377 -15.46 27.65 -14.94
C GLU A 377 -16.37 26.56 -15.55
N PRO A 378 -16.69 25.52 -14.79
CA PRO A 378 -17.58 24.47 -15.27
C PRO A 378 -19.02 25.00 -15.46
N GLN A 379 -19.69 24.60 -16.54
CA GLN A 379 -21.00 25.17 -16.95
C GLN A 379 -22.24 24.32 -16.62
N GLN A 380 -22.06 23.02 -16.34
CA GLN A 380 -23.17 22.06 -16.15
C GLN A 380 -23.37 21.71 -14.67
N PRO A 381 -24.55 21.35 -14.17
CA PRO A 381 -24.62 20.88 -12.77
C PRO A 381 -23.80 19.60 -12.56
N CYS A 382 -23.11 19.50 -11.42
CA CYS A 382 -22.33 18.33 -11.04
C CYS A 382 -23.26 17.15 -10.70
N ASP A 383 -23.13 16.03 -11.41
CA ASP A 383 -23.74 14.75 -11.06
C ASP A 383 -22.88 14.07 -9.98
N ARG A 384 -23.36 14.12 -8.75
CA ARG A 384 -22.62 13.67 -7.56
C ARG A 384 -22.45 12.16 -7.51
N ASP A 385 -23.39 11.41 -8.05
CA ASP A 385 -23.44 9.95 -7.93
C ASP A 385 -22.70 9.24 -9.07
N ARG A 386 -22.32 9.99 -10.11
CA ARG A 386 -21.57 9.46 -11.25
C ARG A 386 -20.06 9.40 -10.99
N LEU A 387 -19.63 8.25 -10.48
CA LEU A 387 -18.25 7.93 -10.16
C LEU A 387 -17.30 7.93 -11.39
N PRO A 388 -15.96 7.97 -11.16
CA PRO A 388 -14.95 8.05 -12.22
C PRO A 388 -15.06 6.98 -13.32
N PHE A 389 -15.28 5.72 -12.95
CA PHE A 389 -15.27 4.58 -13.88
C PHE A 389 -16.66 4.07 -14.22
N SER A 390 -17.72 4.87 -13.99
CA SER A 390 -19.06 4.52 -14.43
C SER A 390 -19.12 4.26 -15.94
N GLY A 391 -19.50 3.03 -16.30
CA GLY A 391 -19.58 2.55 -17.69
C GLY A 391 -18.36 1.76 -18.17
N MET A 392 -17.32 1.62 -17.33
CA MET A 392 -16.18 0.73 -17.59
C MET A 392 -16.50 -0.69 -17.13
N ARG A 393 -16.15 -1.68 -17.96
CA ARG A 393 -16.28 -3.10 -17.61
C ARG A 393 -14.91 -3.74 -17.45
N VAL A 394 -14.68 -4.41 -16.32
CA VAL A 394 -13.40 -4.99 -15.91
C VAL A 394 -13.57 -6.49 -15.69
N LEU A 395 -12.74 -7.30 -16.34
CA LEU A 395 -12.58 -8.71 -15.99
C LEU A 395 -11.47 -8.83 -14.95
N ASP A 396 -11.84 -9.26 -13.75
CA ASP A 396 -10.94 -9.50 -12.64
C ASP A 396 -10.65 -11.00 -12.54
N MET A 397 -9.49 -11.43 -13.05
CA MET A 397 -8.98 -12.79 -12.94
C MET A 397 -7.98 -12.93 -11.79
N THR A 398 -8.04 -12.03 -10.80
CA THR A 398 -7.07 -12.01 -9.71
C THR A 398 -7.50 -12.89 -8.53
N THR A 399 -6.53 -13.23 -7.68
CA THR A 399 -6.77 -14.00 -6.44
C THR A 399 -5.99 -13.40 -5.27
N PHE A 400 -6.37 -13.78 -4.05
CA PHE A 400 -5.76 -13.30 -2.80
C PHE A 400 -5.98 -11.80 -2.56
N TRP A 401 -4.91 -10.99 -2.46
CA TRP A 401 -5.02 -9.62 -1.94
C TRP A 401 -4.49 -8.54 -2.90
N ALA A 402 -3.29 -8.66 -3.47
CA ALA A 402 -2.73 -7.61 -4.35
C ALA A 402 -3.64 -7.21 -5.52
N GLY A 403 -4.07 -8.20 -6.32
CA GLY A 403 -4.95 -7.98 -7.47
C GLY A 403 -6.33 -7.46 -7.06
N PRO A 404 -7.01 -8.13 -6.10
CA PRO A 404 -8.29 -7.65 -5.59
C PRO A 404 -8.22 -6.25 -4.97
N SER A 405 -7.12 -5.84 -4.36
CA SER A 405 -6.92 -4.48 -3.85
C SER A 405 -7.02 -3.42 -4.96
N CYS A 406 -6.54 -3.72 -6.17
CA CYS A 406 -6.66 -2.83 -7.33
C CYS A 406 -8.11 -2.83 -7.86
N THR A 407 -8.67 -4.02 -8.13
CA THR A 407 -9.97 -4.15 -8.79
C THR A 407 -11.14 -3.75 -7.89
N HIS A 408 -10.97 -3.87 -6.56
CA HIS A 408 -11.94 -3.36 -5.58
C HIS A 408 -12.06 -1.84 -5.64
N ILE A 409 -10.94 -1.12 -5.76
CA ILE A 409 -10.96 0.34 -5.94
C ILE A 409 -11.70 0.72 -7.23
N LEU A 410 -11.49 -0.03 -8.33
CA LEU A 410 -12.25 0.19 -9.57
C LEU A 410 -13.76 0.02 -9.35
N GLY A 411 -14.18 -1.01 -8.63
CA GLY A 411 -15.59 -1.26 -8.29
C GLY A 411 -16.19 -0.21 -7.34
N MET A 412 -15.43 0.26 -6.35
CA MET A 412 -15.80 1.38 -5.48
C MET A 412 -15.92 2.70 -6.24
N LEU A 413 -15.11 2.89 -7.28
CA LEU A 413 -15.12 4.07 -8.16
C LEU A 413 -15.95 3.87 -9.44
N GLY A 414 -16.89 2.92 -9.44
CA GLY A 414 -17.98 2.92 -10.42
C GLY A 414 -17.90 1.87 -11.52
N ALA A 415 -16.81 1.13 -11.66
CA ALA A 415 -16.66 0.11 -12.69
C ALA A 415 -17.58 -1.10 -12.44
N GLU A 416 -18.03 -1.76 -13.50
CA GLU A 416 -18.60 -3.10 -13.42
C GLU A 416 -17.44 -4.11 -13.41
N VAL A 417 -17.16 -4.67 -12.24
CA VAL A 417 -16.05 -5.63 -12.05
C VAL A 417 -16.62 -7.04 -11.99
N ILE A 418 -16.18 -7.90 -12.90
CA ILE A 418 -16.54 -9.32 -12.97
C ILE A 418 -15.38 -10.13 -12.42
N HIS A 419 -15.53 -10.64 -11.20
CA HIS A 419 -14.55 -11.51 -10.55
C HIS A 419 -14.72 -12.94 -11.05
N LEU A 420 -13.69 -13.44 -11.74
CA LEU A 420 -13.63 -14.75 -12.34
C LEU A 420 -12.99 -15.74 -11.37
N GLU A 421 -13.77 -16.73 -10.95
CA GLU A 421 -13.34 -17.81 -10.09
C GLU A 421 -13.54 -19.18 -10.78
N SER A 422 -13.18 -20.27 -10.10
CA SER A 422 -13.60 -21.61 -10.50
C SER A 422 -14.02 -22.42 -9.28
N THR A 423 -14.91 -23.40 -9.45
CA THR A 423 -15.27 -24.30 -8.34
C THR A 423 -14.12 -25.21 -7.93
N ALA A 424 -13.23 -25.56 -8.85
CA ALA A 424 -12.06 -26.39 -8.56
C ALA A 424 -10.97 -25.61 -7.81
N ARG A 425 -10.86 -24.31 -8.05
CA ARG A 425 -9.89 -23.38 -7.46
C ARG A 425 -10.58 -22.02 -7.26
N PRO A 426 -11.39 -21.88 -6.19
CA PRO A 426 -11.97 -20.58 -5.84
C PRO A 426 -10.87 -19.61 -5.38
N ASP A 427 -11.20 -18.32 -5.21
CA ASP A 427 -10.24 -17.37 -4.64
C ASP A 427 -9.73 -17.89 -3.28
N GLY A 428 -8.41 -17.86 -3.09
CA GLY A 428 -7.77 -18.32 -1.85
C GLY A 428 -8.28 -17.62 -0.59
N THR A 429 -8.75 -16.38 -0.68
CA THR A 429 -9.36 -15.67 0.46
C THR A 429 -10.68 -16.29 0.90
N ARG A 430 -11.43 -16.97 0.03
CA ARG A 430 -12.59 -17.80 0.44
C ARG A 430 -12.16 -18.97 1.31
N LEU A 431 -10.96 -19.52 1.05
CA LEU A 431 -10.42 -20.67 1.78
C LEU A 431 -9.90 -20.31 3.16
N ILE A 432 -9.63 -19.02 3.42
CA ILE A 432 -9.17 -18.52 4.73
C ILE A 432 -10.36 -17.93 5.50
N ALA A 433 -11.44 -18.72 5.63
CA ALA A 433 -12.69 -18.25 6.22
C ALA A 433 -12.65 -18.07 7.74
N GLY A 434 -11.61 -18.57 8.41
CA GLY A 434 -11.47 -18.53 9.87
C GLY A 434 -12.44 -19.44 10.62
N ILE A 435 -13.13 -20.33 9.91
CA ILE A 435 -14.08 -21.33 10.44
C ILE A 435 -13.82 -22.71 9.80
N PRO A 436 -14.22 -23.81 10.45
CA PRO A 436 -14.01 -25.16 9.92
C PRO A 436 -14.75 -25.41 8.60
N ALA A 437 -14.13 -26.19 7.71
CA ALA A 437 -14.75 -26.60 6.43
C ALA A 437 -15.98 -27.50 6.59
N SER A 438 -16.26 -27.98 7.80
CA SER A 438 -17.48 -28.73 8.14
C SER A 438 -18.71 -27.83 8.33
N GLU A 439 -18.53 -26.52 8.47
CA GLU A 439 -19.64 -25.56 8.55
C GLU A 439 -20.33 -25.41 7.19
N GLU A 440 -21.65 -25.24 7.20
CA GLU A 440 -22.42 -25.00 5.98
C GLU A 440 -22.01 -23.67 5.33
N LEU A 441 -21.82 -23.68 3.99
CA LEU A 441 -21.41 -22.53 3.18
C LEU A 441 -20.15 -21.81 3.72
N TRP A 442 -19.22 -22.56 4.33
CA TRP A 442 -18.07 -21.96 5.02
C TRP A 442 -17.22 -21.03 4.13
N TRP A 443 -17.13 -21.32 2.84
CA TRP A 443 -16.38 -20.51 1.86
C TRP A 443 -17.05 -19.16 1.54
N GLU A 444 -18.35 -19.04 1.80
CA GLU A 444 -19.09 -17.77 1.70
C GLU A 444 -18.98 -16.93 2.97
N ARG A 445 -18.40 -17.49 4.04
CA ARG A 445 -18.30 -16.84 5.35
C ARG A 445 -16.95 -16.18 5.61
N SER A 446 -16.08 -16.12 4.60
CA SER A 446 -14.78 -15.48 4.72
C SER A 446 -14.90 -13.96 4.89
N PRO A 447 -14.42 -13.39 6.02
CA PRO A 447 -14.45 -11.94 6.22
C PRO A 447 -13.52 -11.19 5.27
N ILE A 448 -12.39 -11.80 4.91
CA ILE A 448 -11.39 -11.19 4.03
C ILE A 448 -11.92 -11.11 2.60
N PHE A 449 -12.49 -12.21 2.08
CA PHE A 449 -13.13 -12.19 0.77
C PHE A 449 -14.26 -11.16 0.73
N SER A 450 -15.09 -11.12 1.79
CA SER A 450 -16.18 -10.15 1.92
C SER A 450 -15.68 -8.70 1.83
N ALA A 451 -14.57 -8.37 2.50
CA ALA A 451 -14.03 -7.01 2.50
C ALA A 451 -13.39 -6.60 1.17
N LEU A 452 -12.74 -7.53 0.47
CA LEU A 452 -12.03 -7.25 -0.78
C LEU A 452 -12.91 -7.23 -2.04
N ASN A 453 -14.12 -7.77 -1.98
CA ASN A 453 -14.89 -8.06 -3.19
C ASN A 453 -16.28 -7.44 -3.23
N THR A 454 -16.58 -6.50 -2.33
CA THR A 454 -17.78 -5.65 -2.50
C THR A 454 -17.75 -4.92 -3.84
N ASN A 455 -18.94 -4.58 -4.36
CA ASN A 455 -19.14 -3.96 -5.68
C ASN A 455 -18.75 -4.84 -6.89
N LYS A 456 -18.45 -6.14 -6.71
CA LYS A 456 -18.12 -7.07 -7.80
C LYS A 456 -19.28 -8.02 -8.12
N LYS A 457 -19.29 -8.53 -9.34
CA LYS A 457 -20.12 -9.67 -9.78
C LYS A 457 -19.26 -10.94 -9.81
N GLY A 458 -19.76 -12.05 -9.28
CA GLY A 458 -19.06 -13.34 -9.25
C GLY A 458 -19.45 -14.25 -10.41
N LEU A 459 -18.46 -14.71 -11.19
CA LEU A 459 -18.61 -15.70 -12.27
C LEU A 459 -17.66 -16.88 -12.01
N THR A 460 -18.17 -18.10 -11.99
CA THR A 460 -17.32 -19.29 -12.00
C THR A 460 -17.13 -19.81 -13.42
N LEU A 461 -15.91 -20.18 -13.77
CA LEU A 461 -15.57 -20.77 -15.06
C LEU A 461 -14.30 -21.64 -14.95
N ASP A 462 -14.40 -22.95 -15.19
CA ASP A 462 -13.24 -23.82 -15.32
C ASP A 462 -12.61 -23.67 -16.72
N PHE A 463 -11.66 -22.74 -16.83
CA PHE A 463 -10.87 -22.52 -18.05
C PHE A 463 -9.81 -23.60 -18.31
N GLN A 464 -9.76 -24.71 -17.56
CA GLN A 464 -9.00 -25.89 -17.98
C GLN A 464 -9.73 -26.67 -19.08
N THR A 465 -11.07 -26.55 -19.14
CA THR A 465 -11.89 -27.11 -20.22
C THR A 465 -11.78 -26.29 -21.50
N GLU A 466 -12.07 -26.89 -22.65
CA GLU A 466 -12.10 -26.17 -23.93
C GLU A 466 -13.27 -25.18 -23.97
N GLN A 467 -14.44 -25.60 -23.50
CA GLN A 467 -15.65 -24.78 -23.43
C GLN A 467 -15.48 -23.57 -22.49
N GLY A 468 -14.85 -23.77 -21.33
CA GLY A 468 -14.51 -22.68 -20.42
C GLY A 468 -13.56 -21.66 -21.05
N ARG A 469 -12.57 -22.12 -21.84
CA ARG A 469 -11.66 -21.22 -22.57
C ARG A 469 -12.37 -20.44 -23.67
N ASP A 470 -13.32 -21.04 -24.39
CA ASP A 470 -14.11 -20.33 -25.40
C ASP A 470 -14.94 -19.20 -24.77
N LEU A 471 -15.65 -19.51 -23.67
CA LEU A 471 -16.45 -18.53 -22.95
C LEU A 471 -15.59 -17.41 -22.36
N LEU A 472 -14.42 -17.73 -21.83
CA LEU A 472 -13.48 -16.74 -21.32
C LEU A 472 -13.05 -15.75 -22.41
N ARG A 473 -12.73 -16.23 -23.62
CA ARG A 473 -12.38 -15.36 -24.76
C ARG A 473 -13.53 -14.45 -25.17
N ARG A 474 -14.76 -14.98 -25.19
CA ARG A 474 -15.97 -14.20 -25.47
C ARG A 474 -16.20 -13.12 -24.40
N LEU A 475 -15.99 -13.45 -23.13
CA LEU A 475 -16.10 -12.51 -22.02
C LEU A 475 -15.05 -11.40 -22.11
N ILE A 476 -13.79 -11.74 -22.40
CA ILE A 476 -12.71 -10.77 -22.61
C ILE A 476 -13.09 -9.76 -23.69
N GLY A 477 -13.69 -10.21 -24.81
CA GLY A 477 -14.16 -9.32 -25.88
C GLY A 477 -15.17 -8.25 -25.43
N THR A 478 -15.84 -8.46 -24.30
CA THR A 478 -16.82 -7.51 -23.74
C THR A 478 -16.24 -6.51 -22.73
N CYS A 479 -14.99 -6.70 -22.28
CA CYS A 479 -14.41 -5.91 -21.19
C CYS A 479 -13.40 -4.88 -21.71
N ASP A 480 -13.35 -3.71 -21.08
CA ASP A 480 -12.37 -2.65 -21.41
C ASP A 480 -10.99 -2.97 -20.82
N VAL A 481 -10.99 -3.59 -19.64
CA VAL A 481 -9.79 -3.94 -18.88
C VAL A 481 -9.84 -5.40 -18.46
N VAL A 482 -8.72 -6.10 -18.58
CA VAL A 482 -8.50 -7.43 -17.98
C VAL A 482 -7.38 -7.31 -16.96
N VAL A 483 -7.60 -7.79 -15.75
CA VAL A 483 -6.62 -7.78 -14.66
C VAL A 483 -6.33 -9.20 -14.21
N GLU A 484 -5.05 -9.57 -14.11
CA GLU A 484 -4.61 -10.89 -13.64
C GLU A 484 -3.34 -10.78 -12.80
N ASN A 485 -3.16 -11.67 -11.83
CA ASN A 485 -1.99 -11.72 -10.94
C ASN A 485 -1.39 -13.13 -10.79
N PHE A 486 -1.52 -13.97 -11.83
CA PHE A 486 -0.91 -15.29 -11.82
C PHE A 486 0.60 -15.23 -12.08
N THR A 487 1.30 -16.34 -11.83
CA THR A 487 2.65 -16.48 -12.38
C THR A 487 2.58 -16.44 -13.91
N PRO A 488 3.56 -15.82 -14.60
CA PRO A 488 3.48 -15.55 -16.03
C PRO A 488 3.16 -16.79 -16.87
N ARG A 489 3.74 -17.94 -16.51
CA ARG A 489 3.48 -19.26 -17.10
C ARG A 489 2.00 -19.63 -17.20
N VAL A 490 1.14 -19.26 -16.24
CA VAL A 490 -0.27 -19.67 -16.24
C VAL A 490 -1.04 -19.07 -17.42
N ILE A 491 -0.89 -17.76 -17.62
CA ILE A 491 -1.54 -17.03 -18.71
C ILE A 491 -1.03 -17.51 -20.08
N ASP A 492 0.27 -17.75 -20.19
CA ASP A 492 0.89 -18.26 -21.42
C ASP A 492 0.35 -19.66 -21.76
N GLN A 493 0.21 -20.54 -20.76
CA GLN A 493 -0.29 -21.91 -20.94
C GLN A 493 -1.74 -21.99 -21.42
N ILE A 494 -2.59 -21.01 -21.05
CA ILE A 494 -3.99 -20.95 -21.49
C ILE A 494 -4.17 -20.15 -22.79
N GLY A 495 -3.07 -19.60 -23.34
CA GLY A 495 -3.06 -18.87 -24.60
C GLY A 495 -3.77 -17.52 -24.52
N LEU A 496 -3.62 -16.82 -23.40
CA LEU A 496 -4.19 -15.49 -23.14
C LEU A 496 -3.09 -14.43 -22.94
N ASP A 497 -1.96 -14.57 -23.63
CA ASP A 497 -0.99 -13.50 -23.69
C ASP A 497 -1.58 -12.22 -24.31
N PHE A 498 -0.87 -11.10 -24.17
CA PHE A 498 -1.39 -9.81 -24.63
C PHE A 498 -1.70 -9.79 -26.13
N GLU A 499 -0.89 -10.48 -26.94
CA GLU A 499 -1.09 -10.59 -28.38
C GLU A 499 -2.38 -11.35 -28.72
N ALA A 500 -2.73 -12.40 -27.98
CA ALA A 500 -4.03 -13.06 -28.11
C ALA A 500 -5.17 -12.17 -27.64
N VAL A 501 -5.05 -11.55 -26.46
CA VAL A 501 -6.11 -10.71 -25.86
C VAL A 501 -6.45 -9.51 -26.76
N ARG A 502 -5.46 -8.85 -27.36
CA ARG A 502 -5.71 -7.71 -28.27
C ARG A 502 -6.45 -8.08 -29.56
N THR A 503 -6.53 -9.37 -29.92
CA THR A 503 -7.37 -9.82 -31.05
C THR A 503 -8.84 -9.95 -30.70
N MET A 504 -9.17 -9.98 -29.40
CA MET A 504 -10.54 -10.19 -28.91
C MET A 504 -11.32 -8.86 -28.82
N ARG A 505 -10.61 -7.74 -28.61
CA ARG A 505 -11.18 -6.40 -28.56
C ARG A 505 -10.13 -5.36 -28.95
N ASP A 506 -10.49 -4.50 -29.89
CA ASP A 506 -9.68 -3.33 -30.25
C ASP A 506 -9.54 -2.40 -29.04
N GLY A 507 -8.33 -1.97 -28.73
CA GLY A 507 -8.09 -0.99 -27.68
C GLY A 507 -8.15 -1.55 -26.25
N ILE A 508 -8.21 -2.86 -26.05
CA ILE A 508 -8.23 -3.47 -24.71
C ILE A 508 -6.98 -3.14 -23.89
N ILE A 509 -7.16 -2.97 -22.59
CA ILE A 509 -6.05 -2.83 -21.64
C ILE A 509 -5.91 -4.12 -20.84
N MET A 510 -4.71 -4.71 -20.85
CA MET A 510 -4.39 -5.87 -20.02
C MET A 510 -3.41 -5.48 -18.94
N LEU A 511 -3.80 -5.63 -17.67
CA LEU A 511 -2.97 -5.41 -16.50
C LEU A 511 -2.52 -6.75 -15.92
N ARG A 512 -1.21 -6.97 -15.90
CA ARG A 512 -0.55 -8.16 -15.36
C ARG A 512 0.21 -7.80 -14.08
N MET A 513 -0.04 -8.52 -13.00
CA MET A 513 0.53 -8.26 -11.67
C MET A 513 1.27 -9.47 -11.06
N PRO A 514 2.26 -10.06 -11.75
CA PRO A 514 3.07 -11.13 -11.17
C PRO A 514 3.96 -10.61 -10.02
N GLY A 515 4.43 -11.50 -9.15
CA GLY A 515 5.32 -11.12 -8.04
C GLY A 515 6.62 -10.45 -8.50
N PHE A 516 7.32 -11.07 -9.46
CA PHE A 516 8.66 -10.70 -9.92
C PHE A 516 8.69 -10.15 -11.37
N GLY A 517 7.53 -9.93 -11.99
CA GLY A 517 7.45 -9.41 -13.36
C GLY A 517 7.36 -10.47 -14.45
N LEU A 518 7.38 -10.03 -15.71
CA LEU A 518 7.18 -10.87 -16.90
C LEU A 518 8.49 -11.38 -17.52
N ASP A 519 9.64 -10.99 -16.98
CA ASP A 519 10.99 -11.37 -17.42
C ASP A 519 11.95 -11.51 -16.21
N GLY A 520 13.20 -11.88 -16.49
CA GLY A 520 14.22 -12.11 -15.48
C GLY A 520 14.21 -13.54 -14.89
N PRO A 521 15.25 -13.90 -14.13
CA PRO A 521 15.47 -15.25 -13.63
C PRO A 521 14.39 -15.71 -12.64
N TRP A 522 13.76 -14.78 -11.91
CA TRP A 522 12.73 -15.08 -10.90
C TRP A 522 11.30 -14.95 -11.45
N ARG A 523 11.12 -14.71 -12.76
CA ARG A 523 9.82 -14.55 -13.44
C ARG A 523 8.76 -15.56 -13.02
N ASP A 524 9.14 -16.84 -12.96
CA ASP A 524 8.23 -17.95 -12.70
C ASP A 524 8.18 -18.38 -11.22
N ASN A 525 8.90 -17.67 -10.34
CA ASN A 525 8.88 -17.96 -8.91
C ASN A 525 7.52 -17.57 -8.30
N PRO A 526 6.91 -18.44 -7.49
CA PRO A 526 5.73 -18.07 -6.72
C PRO A 526 6.13 -17.07 -5.63
N ALA A 527 5.27 -16.09 -5.37
CA ALA A 527 5.51 -15.08 -4.35
C ALA A 527 4.24 -14.77 -3.56
N PHE A 528 4.41 -14.51 -2.28
CA PHE A 528 3.44 -13.84 -1.41
C PHE A 528 4.03 -12.50 -0.98
N ALA A 529 3.21 -11.60 -0.43
CA ALA A 529 3.64 -10.27 -0.02
C ALA A 529 4.91 -10.26 0.83
N TYR A 530 4.99 -11.11 1.87
CA TYR A 530 6.16 -11.16 2.75
C TYR A 530 7.46 -11.56 2.02
N ILE A 531 7.40 -12.48 1.04
CA ILE A 531 8.58 -12.82 0.20
C ILE A 531 9.02 -11.62 -0.65
N ILE A 532 8.05 -10.85 -1.18
CA ILE A 532 8.36 -9.63 -1.92
C ILE A 532 8.97 -8.57 -0.99
N GLU A 533 8.42 -8.41 0.20
CA GLU A 533 8.93 -7.48 1.23
C GLU A 533 10.37 -7.83 1.63
N ASP A 534 10.68 -9.13 1.76
CA ASP A 534 12.02 -9.62 2.07
C ASP A 534 12.99 -9.39 0.91
N ALA A 535 12.61 -9.78 -0.32
CA ALA A 535 13.45 -9.64 -1.51
C ALA A 535 13.83 -8.19 -1.81
N THR A 536 12.92 -7.26 -1.55
CA THR A 536 13.07 -5.83 -1.87
C THR A 536 13.66 -5.01 -0.73
N GLY A 537 13.88 -5.63 0.43
CA GLY A 537 14.44 -5.01 1.62
C GLY A 537 13.47 -4.19 2.45
N LEU A 538 12.16 -4.27 2.22
CA LEU A 538 11.16 -3.65 3.10
C LEU A 538 11.21 -4.21 4.52
N SER A 539 11.47 -5.52 4.67
CA SER A 539 11.61 -6.13 5.98
C SER A 539 12.85 -5.65 6.73
N TRP A 540 13.93 -5.28 6.03
CA TRP A 540 15.27 -5.05 6.61
C TRP A 540 15.31 -4.08 7.80
N LEU A 541 14.53 -2.98 7.72
CA LEU A 541 14.47 -1.93 8.74
C LEU A 541 13.48 -2.22 9.87
N THR A 542 12.76 -3.33 9.80
CA THR A 542 11.68 -3.66 10.73
C THR A 542 12.15 -4.69 11.76
N GLY A 543 11.93 -4.40 13.04
CA GLY A 543 12.29 -5.29 14.15
C GLY A 543 13.48 -4.80 14.97
N PHE A 544 14.03 -5.67 15.81
CA PHE A 544 15.08 -5.32 16.78
C PHE A 544 16.47 -5.73 16.29
N PRO A 545 17.55 -5.01 16.67
CA PRO A 545 18.92 -5.33 16.26
C PRO A 545 19.38 -6.75 16.64
N ASP A 546 18.83 -7.34 17.70
CA ASP A 546 19.20 -8.66 18.23
C ASP A 546 18.46 -9.83 17.56
N ARG A 547 17.71 -9.58 16.48
CA ARG A 547 16.93 -10.59 15.74
C ARG A 547 17.06 -10.40 14.23
N THR A 548 16.66 -11.42 13.48
CA THR A 548 16.38 -11.28 12.05
C THR A 548 15.29 -10.22 11.81
N PRO A 549 15.25 -9.61 10.62
CA PRO A 549 14.18 -8.70 10.24
C PRO A 549 12.79 -9.31 10.45
N PHE A 550 11.83 -8.50 10.88
CA PHE A 550 10.42 -8.91 10.95
C PHE A 550 9.70 -8.50 9.67
N GLU A 551 8.94 -9.42 9.07
CA GLU A 551 8.15 -9.07 7.90
C GLU A 551 7.00 -8.12 8.31
N PRO A 552 6.79 -7.02 7.56
CA PRO A 552 5.58 -6.22 7.66
C PRO A 552 4.31 -7.06 7.47
N TYR A 553 4.37 -8.03 6.55
CA TYR A 553 3.39 -9.01 6.07
C TYR A 553 2.17 -8.42 5.35
N ALA A 554 1.77 -7.21 5.68
CA ALA A 554 0.53 -6.60 5.20
C ALA A 554 0.71 -5.58 4.07
N VAL A 555 1.90 -4.98 3.89
CA VAL A 555 2.05 -3.81 3.02
C VAL A 555 2.25 -4.18 1.56
N GLY A 556 2.90 -5.31 1.27
CA GLY A 556 3.26 -5.71 -0.09
C GLY A 556 2.07 -5.82 -1.04
N ASP A 557 0.96 -6.42 -0.60
CA ASP A 557 -0.25 -6.61 -1.41
C ASP A 557 -0.97 -5.28 -1.76
N PRO A 558 -1.45 -4.47 -0.79
CA PRO A 558 -2.11 -3.21 -1.09
C PRO A 558 -1.17 -2.19 -1.75
N ASN A 559 0.14 -2.24 -1.46
CA ASN A 559 1.15 -1.45 -2.17
C ASN A 559 1.19 -1.80 -3.66
N ALA A 560 1.25 -3.10 -4.00
CA ALA A 560 1.18 -3.55 -5.39
C ALA A 560 -0.14 -3.12 -6.06
N GLY A 561 -1.27 -3.25 -5.34
CA GLY A 561 -2.59 -2.86 -5.83
C GLY A 561 -2.69 -1.38 -6.22
N VAL A 562 -2.24 -0.46 -5.35
CA VAL A 562 -2.33 0.98 -5.62
C VAL A 562 -1.33 1.45 -6.69
N HIS A 563 -0.16 0.82 -6.80
CA HIS A 563 0.79 1.12 -7.89
C HIS A 563 0.28 0.60 -9.23
N ALA A 564 -0.33 -0.60 -9.26
CA ALA A 564 -0.99 -1.12 -10.44
C ALA A 564 -2.16 -0.25 -10.90
N LEU A 565 -2.94 0.32 -9.96
CA LEU A 565 -3.98 1.30 -10.27
C LEU A 565 -3.40 2.57 -10.90
N ASN A 566 -2.31 3.12 -10.36
CA ASN A 566 -1.63 4.26 -10.98
C ASN A 566 -1.18 3.96 -12.43
N ALA A 567 -0.60 2.78 -12.65
CA ALA A 567 -0.19 2.33 -13.98
C ALA A 567 -1.38 2.20 -14.94
N LEU A 568 -2.49 1.62 -14.46
CA LEU A 568 -3.73 1.49 -15.22
C LEU A 568 -4.32 2.86 -15.59
N LEU A 569 -4.26 3.84 -14.69
CA LEU A 569 -4.77 5.19 -14.98
C LEU A 569 -3.96 5.92 -16.06
N LEU A 570 -2.65 5.72 -16.08
CA LEU A 570 -1.79 6.20 -17.17
C LEU A 570 -2.09 5.48 -18.49
N ALA A 571 -2.32 4.17 -18.45
CA ALA A 571 -2.72 3.40 -19.62
C ALA A 571 -4.09 3.82 -20.16
N LEU A 572 -5.07 4.07 -19.28
CA LEU A 572 -6.39 4.58 -19.64
C LEU A 572 -6.29 5.96 -20.31
N GLU A 573 -5.42 6.84 -19.82
CA GLU A 573 -5.20 8.14 -20.45
C GLU A 573 -4.53 8.02 -21.82
N HIS A 574 -3.56 7.12 -21.98
CA HIS A 574 -2.98 6.83 -23.30
C HIS A 574 -4.05 6.31 -24.25
N HIS A 575 -4.79 5.28 -23.84
CA HIS A 575 -5.88 4.69 -24.61
C HIS A 575 -6.93 5.74 -25.01
N ARG A 576 -7.35 6.61 -24.10
CA ARG A 576 -8.31 7.70 -24.40
C ARG A 576 -7.82 8.63 -25.52
N ARG A 577 -6.50 8.84 -25.63
CA ARG A 577 -5.88 9.74 -26.61
C ARG A 577 -5.56 9.07 -27.93
N THR A 578 -5.26 7.77 -27.93
CA THR A 578 -4.75 7.05 -29.11
C THR A 578 -5.71 5.97 -29.64
N GLY A 579 -6.58 5.44 -28.78
CA GLY A 579 -7.41 4.26 -29.05
C GLY A 579 -6.64 2.93 -29.03
N GLU A 580 -5.34 2.95 -28.72
CA GLU A 580 -4.48 1.76 -28.78
C GLU A 580 -4.74 0.81 -27.60
N ALA A 581 -4.53 -0.49 -27.84
CA ALA A 581 -4.48 -1.49 -26.77
C ALA A 581 -3.19 -1.33 -25.97
N VAL A 582 -3.23 -1.61 -24.67
CA VAL A 582 -2.09 -1.38 -23.77
C VAL A 582 -1.85 -2.60 -22.88
N LEU A 583 -0.60 -3.06 -22.82
CA LEU A 583 -0.14 -4.00 -21.81
C LEU A 583 0.47 -3.22 -20.65
N VAL A 584 -0.04 -3.43 -19.45
CA VAL A 584 0.53 -2.92 -18.21
C VAL A 584 1.14 -4.09 -17.45
N GLU A 585 2.42 -3.97 -17.12
CA GLU A 585 3.12 -4.86 -16.20
C GLU A 585 3.35 -4.09 -14.90
N ALA A 586 2.72 -4.53 -13.82
CA ALA A 586 2.86 -3.96 -12.48
C ALA A 586 3.35 -5.06 -11.52
N ALA A 587 4.64 -5.37 -11.59
CA ALA A 587 5.25 -6.37 -10.73
C ALA A 587 5.19 -5.92 -9.26
N MET A 588 4.88 -6.83 -8.34
CA MET A 588 4.82 -6.50 -6.91
C MET A 588 6.19 -6.00 -6.40
N ALA A 589 7.27 -6.62 -6.86
CA ALA A 589 8.63 -6.23 -6.49
C ALA A 589 8.98 -4.80 -6.92
N ASP A 590 8.60 -4.37 -8.13
CA ASP A 590 8.91 -3.01 -8.63
C ASP A 590 8.23 -1.92 -7.78
N ALA A 591 6.98 -2.18 -7.34
CA ALA A 591 6.26 -1.31 -6.41
C ALA A 591 6.91 -1.29 -5.01
N ALA A 592 7.35 -2.44 -4.51
CA ALA A 592 7.99 -2.55 -3.19
C ALA A 592 9.38 -1.87 -3.15
N LEU A 593 10.17 -2.00 -4.22
CA LEU A 593 11.45 -1.29 -4.37
C LEU A 593 11.31 0.23 -4.30
N ASN A 594 10.23 0.79 -4.84
CA ASN A 594 10.00 2.23 -4.83
C ASN A 594 9.64 2.76 -3.43
N ILE A 595 8.90 2.00 -2.62
CA ILE A 595 8.60 2.40 -1.23
C ILE A 595 9.73 2.04 -0.25
N ALA A 596 10.73 1.26 -0.69
CA ALA A 596 11.99 0.99 0.01
C ALA A 596 13.15 1.89 -0.45
N ALA A 597 12.91 2.85 -1.35
CA ALA A 597 13.94 3.58 -2.10
C ALA A 597 15.00 4.25 -1.22
N GLU A 598 14.60 4.79 -0.05
CA GLU A 598 15.49 5.55 0.84
C GLU A 598 16.71 4.72 1.28
N GLN A 599 16.59 3.40 1.43
CA GLN A 599 17.72 2.54 1.81
C GLN A 599 18.82 2.52 0.76
N VAL A 600 18.45 2.36 -0.52
CA VAL A 600 19.40 2.32 -1.64
C VAL A 600 20.01 3.70 -1.87
N ILE A 601 19.19 4.74 -1.74
CA ILE A 601 19.61 6.13 -1.89
C ILE A 601 20.66 6.47 -0.81
N GLU A 602 20.40 6.16 0.46
CA GLU A 602 21.31 6.46 1.58
C GLU A 602 22.62 5.68 1.46
N PHE A 603 22.56 4.40 1.07
CA PHE A 603 23.76 3.60 0.88
C PHE A 603 24.61 4.12 -0.27
N SER A 604 24.01 4.33 -1.45
CA SER A 604 24.76 4.74 -2.64
C SER A 604 25.21 6.21 -2.62
N ALA A 605 24.45 7.11 -1.99
CA ALA A 605 24.81 8.53 -1.87
C ALA A 605 25.82 8.80 -0.75
N TYR A 606 25.68 8.10 0.39
CA TYR A 606 26.38 8.46 1.63
C TYR A 606 27.21 7.32 2.23
N GLY A 607 27.18 6.12 1.64
CA GLY A 607 27.80 4.91 2.21
C GLY A 607 27.08 4.40 3.46
N ALA A 608 25.85 4.86 3.72
CA ALA A 608 25.13 4.58 4.94
C ALA A 608 24.18 3.39 4.76
N LEU A 609 24.58 2.21 5.24
CA LEU A 609 23.67 1.07 5.37
C LEU A 609 22.75 1.30 6.58
N LEU A 610 21.50 1.68 6.30
CA LEU A 610 20.47 1.80 7.33
C LEU A 610 20.23 0.45 8.02
N GLN A 611 19.99 0.47 9.32
CA GLN A 611 19.78 -0.73 10.15
C GLN A 611 18.48 -0.59 10.94
N ARG A 612 17.82 -1.72 11.21
CA ARG A 612 16.71 -1.78 12.17
C ARG A 612 17.19 -1.40 13.57
N ASP A 613 16.40 -0.58 14.28
CA ASP A 613 16.69 -0.11 15.65
C ASP A 613 15.45 -0.17 16.55
N GLY A 614 14.70 -1.28 16.44
CA GLY A 614 13.47 -1.48 17.20
C GLY A 614 12.40 -0.47 16.81
N ASN A 615 11.99 0.37 17.77
CA ASN A 615 10.98 1.41 17.55
C ASN A 615 11.56 2.83 17.47
N ARG A 616 12.89 2.95 17.38
CA ARG A 616 13.57 4.21 17.08
C ARG A 616 13.56 4.45 15.58
N GLY A 617 13.72 5.70 15.19
CA GLY A 617 13.71 6.09 13.77
C GLY A 617 14.45 7.40 13.54
N PRO A 618 14.69 7.73 12.26
CA PRO A 618 15.49 8.90 11.90
C PRO A 618 14.76 10.22 12.16
N ALA A 619 13.44 10.24 12.24
CA ALA A 619 12.66 11.49 12.30
C ALA A 619 12.57 12.11 13.70
N ALA A 620 12.63 11.30 14.77
CA ALA A 620 12.29 11.75 16.11
C ALA A 620 13.23 11.20 17.19
N ALA A 621 13.47 12.02 18.21
CA ALA A 621 14.24 11.67 19.40
C ALA A 621 13.70 12.45 20.61
N PRO A 622 13.05 11.80 21.59
CA PRO A 622 12.78 10.35 21.63
C PRO A 622 11.78 9.87 20.58
N GLN A 623 11.88 8.58 20.22
CA GLN A 623 10.85 7.81 19.53
C GLN A 623 10.90 6.36 20.01
N ASN A 624 9.85 5.89 20.67
CA ASN A 624 9.75 4.49 21.10
C ASN A 624 8.31 4.10 21.47
N ILE A 625 8.10 2.81 21.75
CA ILE A 625 6.86 2.23 22.28
C ILE A 625 7.10 1.80 23.73
N TYR A 626 6.37 2.40 24.67
CA TYR A 626 6.52 2.18 26.11
C TYR A 626 5.31 1.45 26.68
N ARG A 627 5.54 0.48 27.58
CA ARG A 627 4.47 -0.26 28.25
C ARG A 627 3.73 0.67 29.22
N CYS A 628 2.40 0.62 29.21
CA CYS A 628 1.56 1.32 30.19
C CYS A 628 1.04 0.35 31.26
N ALA A 629 0.34 0.88 32.27
CA ALA A 629 -0.17 0.10 33.40
C ALA A 629 -1.41 -0.76 33.07
N ASP A 630 -2.02 -0.56 31.89
CA ASP A 630 -3.24 -1.27 31.52
C ASP A 630 -2.99 -2.76 31.28
N ILE A 631 -4.08 -3.52 31.45
CA ILE A 631 -4.17 -4.92 31.07
C ILE A 631 -4.95 -5.00 29.76
N ASP A 632 -4.42 -5.71 28.78
CA ASP A 632 -5.06 -5.89 27.49
C ASP A 632 -6.36 -6.71 27.61
N GLU A 633 -7.14 -6.74 26.53
CA GLU A 633 -8.41 -7.48 26.49
C GLU A 633 -8.27 -9.01 26.64
N PHE A 634 -7.03 -9.51 26.64
CA PHE A 634 -6.69 -10.93 26.81
C PHE A 634 -6.13 -11.23 28.23
N GLY A 635 -6.15 -10.25 29.14
CA GLY A 635 -5.74 -10.42 30.53
C GLY A 635 -4.23 -10.32 30.78
N ARG A 636 -3.47 -9.68 29.87
CA ARG A 636 -2.00 -9.57 29.95
C ARG A 636 -1.57 -8.13 30.18
N ALA A 637 -0.45 -7.93 30.88
CA ALA A 637 0.22 -6.64 31.01
C ALA A 637 0.98 -6.27 29.72
N ASP A 638 0.21 -6.05 28.65
CA ASP A 638 0.68 -5.90 27.28
C ASP A 638 -0.02 -4.74 26.54
N SER A 639 -0.27 -3.66 27.27
CA SER A 639 -0.74 -2.41 26.70
C SER A 639 0.41 -1.42 26.55
N TRP A 640 0.41 -0.67 25.46
CA TRP A 640 1.55 0.16 25.06
C TRP A 640 1.13 1.52 24.52
N VAL A 641 2.03 2.50 24.65
CA VAL A 641 1.89 3.84 24.08
C VAL A 641 3.14 4.18 23.28
N ALA A 642 2.95 4.64 22.05
CA ALA A 642 3.98 5.20 21.19
C ALA A 642 4.13 6.70 21.46
N ILE A 643 5.35 7.19 21.62
CA ILE A 643 5.67 8.63 21.78
C ILE A 643 6.77 8.97 20.78
N ALA A 644 6.62 10.09 20.05
CA ALA A 644 7.60 10.57 19.09
C ALA A 644 7.76 12.10 19.17
N VAL A 645 8.99 12.58 19.33
CA VAL A 645 9.34 14.01 19.39
C VAL A 645 10.26 14.37 18.23
N ALA A 646 9.71 15.05 17.23
CA ALA A 646 10.43 15.46 16.02
C ALA A 646 11.09 16.84 16.16
N THR A 647 10.54 17.73 16.99
CA THR A 647 11.01 19.12 17.12
C THR A 647 11.41 19.50 18.54
N ASP A 648 12.25 20.52 18.69
CA ASP A 648 12.62 21.05 20.00
C ASP A 648 11.42 21.69 20.73
N ALA A 649 10.44 22.22 19.99
CA ALA A 649 9.17 22.69 20.55
C ALA A 649 8.37 21.53 21.18
N GLN A 650 8.30 20.38 20.51
CA GLN A 650 7.68 19.18 21.05
C GLN A 650 8.45 18.62 22.25
N TRP A 651 9.78 18.75 22.28
CA TRP A 651 10.58 18.36 23.45
C TRP A 651 10.25 19.20 24.68
N ILE A 652 10.15 20.52 24.51
CA ILE A 652 9.74 21.44 25.58
C ILE A 652 8.33 21.08 26.07
N ALA A 653 7.40 20.84 25.15
CA ALA A 653 6.03 20.42 25.48
C ALA A 653 6.00 19.10 26.26
N LEU A 654 6.79 18.09 25.84
CA LEU A 654 6.92 16.82 26.55
C LEU A 654 7.47 17.05 27.96
N ARG A 655 8.57 17.79 28.10
CA ARG A 655 9.16 18.10 29.41
C ARG A 655 8.13 18.74 30.34
N ASP A 656 7.41 19.73 29.85
CA ASP A 656 6.43 20.47 30.66
C ASP A 656 5.25 19.57 31.06
N ALA A 657 4.76 18.73 30.14
CA ALA A 657 3.71 17.74 30.42
C ALA A 657 4.14 16.66 31.43
N LEU A 658 5.44 16.33 31.49
CA LEU A 658 6.02 15.44 32.49
C LEU A 658 6.20 16.11 33.86
N GLY A 659 5.86 17.39 34.02
CA GLY A 659 6.06 18.16 35.25
C GLY A 659 7.46 18.76 35.40
N ALA A 660 8.14 19.01 34.28
CA ALA A 660 9.48 19.60 34.20
C ALA A 660 10.55 18.92 35.07
N PRO A 661 10.77 17.60 34.92
CA PRO A 661 11.76 16.89 35.73
C PRO A 661 13.20 17.32 35.39
N ASP A 662 14.06 17.36 36.41
CA ASP A 662 15.44 17.85 36.31
C ASP A 662 16.25 17.18 35.19
N TRP A 663 16.05 15.88 34.96
CA TRP A 663 16.76 15.13 33.92
C TRP A 663 16.45 15.66 32.51
N ALA A 664 15.20 16.07 32.24
CA ALA A 664 14.76 16.55 30.94
C ALA A 664 15.18 18.01 30.69
N ALA A 665 15.46 18.77 31.75
CA ALA A 665 15.99 20.13 31.69
C ALA A 665 17.52 20.19 31.48
N ALA A 666 18.20 19.04 31.49
CA ALA A 666 19.65 18.98 31.29
C ALA A 666 20.05 19.61 29.94
N GLY A 667 21.08 20.47 29.96
CA GLY A 667 21.52 21.21 28.78
C GLY A 667 21.82 20.33 27.56
N ALA A 668 22.31 19.12 27.79
CA ALA A 668 22.58 18.15 26.72
C ALA A 668 21.30 17.74 25.94
N LEU A 669 20.11 17.75 26.55
CA LEU A 669 18.86 17.31 25.92
C LEU A 669 18.11 18.44 25.19
N THR A 670 18.63 19.67 25.23
CA THR A 670 18.00 20.83 24.57
C THR A 670 18.02 20.73 23.04
N THR A 671 18.96 19.98 22.48
CA THR A 671 19.11 19.78 21.03
C THR A 671 18.74 18.35 20.65
N ARG A 672 18.20 18.17 19.43
CA ARG A 672 17.94 16.83 18.88
C ARG A 672 19.17 15.92 18.91
N ALA A 673 20.35 16.43 18.53
CA ALA A 673 21.58 15.64 18.51
C ALA A 673 21.95 15.10 19.91
N GLY A 674 21.81 15.93 20.95
CA GLY A 674 22.03 15.48 22.31
C GLY A 674 20.97 14.51 22.83
N ARG A 675 19.71 14.64 22.39
CA ARG A 675 18.67 13.64 22.67
C ARG A 675 18.94 12.30 22.02
N VAL A 676 19.42 12.28 20.77
CA VAL A 676 19.86 11.05 20.09
C VAL A 676 21.02 10.40 20.86
N ALA A 677 22.02 11.18 21.26
CA ALA A 677 23.17 10.67 22.00
C ALA A 677 22.82 10.12 23.40
N GLN A 678 21.68 10.52 23.97
CA GLN A 678 21.20 10.09 25.29
C GLN A 678 19.85 9.36 25.20
N HIS A 679 19.52 8.74 24.06
CA HIS A 679 18.21 8.14 23.84
C HIS A 679 17.88 7.05 24.87
N ASP A 680 18.86 6.20 25.24
CA ASP A 680 18.68 5.18 26.27
C ASP A 680 18.28 5.76 27.63
N LEU A 681 18.86 6.91 28.02
CA LEU A 681 18.52 7.61 29.25
C LEU A 681 17.07 8.11 29.20
N ILE A 682 16.68 8.74 28.08
CA ILE A 682 15.32 9.23 27.86
C ILE A 682 14.32 8.07 27.91
N ASP A 683 14.64 6.95 27.24
CA ASP A 683 13.81 5.76 27.19
C ASP A 683 13.61 5.15 28.58
N GLY A 684 14.65 5.09 29.40
CA GLY A 684 14.55 4.63 30.79
C GLY A 684 13.58 5.47 31.63
N HIS A 685 13.65 6.80 31.48
CA HIS A 685 12.74 7.71 32.20
C HIS A 685 11.30 7.65 31.68
N LEU A 686 11.10 7.61 30.36
CA LEU A 686 9.76 7.51 29.77
C LEU A 686 9.13 6.14 30.05
N ALA A 687 9.88 5.05 29.99
CA ALA A 687 9.40 3.72 30.35
C ALA A 687 8.91 3.68 31.81
N ALA A 688 9.68 4.22 32.76
CA ALA A 688 9.27 4.30 34.16
C ALA A 688 8.03 5.17 34.37
N TRP A 689 7.93 6.28 33.63
CA TRP A 689 6.77 7.17 33.71
C TRP A 689 5.50 6.53 33.12
N CYS A 690 5.60 5.88 31.96
CA CYS A 690 4.48 5.19 31.31
C CYS A 690 3.99 3.97 32.11
N ALA A 691 4.90 3.18 32.68
CA ALA A 691 4.57 1.92 33.36
C ALA A 691 3.66 2.07 34.60
N THR A 692 3.48 3.30 35.09
CA THR A 692 2.65 3.61 36.28
C THR A 692 1.34 4.30 35.93
N ARG A 693 1.00 4.46 34.65
CA ARG A 693 -0.15 5.22 34.15
C ARG A 693 -0.94 4.42 33.13
N ALA A 694 -2.25 4.67 33.07
CA ALA A 694 -3.07 4.14 32.00
C ALA A 694 -2.71 4.82 30.67
N GLY A 695 -2.90 4.12 29.55
CA GLY A 695 -2.62 4.64 28.21
C GLY A 695 -3.44 5.87 27.88
N ASP A 696 -4.70 5.93 28.31
CA ASP A 696 -5.56 7.11 28.13
C ASP A 696 -5.04 8.32 28.93
N GLU A 697 -4.59 8.12 30.18
CA GLU A 697 -3.99 9.18 30.99
C GLU A 697 -2.72 9.75 30.34
N ILE A 698 -1.91 8.88 29.72
CA ILE A 698 -0.70 9.29 28.99
C ILE A 698 -1.09 10.14 27.77
N VAL A 699 -2.04 9.67 26.96
CA VAL A 699 -2.51 10.40 25.77
C VAL A 699 -3.11 11.75 26.15
N GLU A 700 -3.97 11.80 27.18
CA GLU A 700 -4.60 13.03 27.67
C GLU A 700 -3.58 14.04 28.20
N SER A 701 -2.45 13.56 28.74
CA SER A 701 -1.37 14.42 29.23
C SER A 701 -0.52 15.00 28.10
N LEU A 702 -0.21 14.20 27.08
CA LEU A 702 0.78 14.55 26.06
C LEU A 702 0.18 15.17 24.79
N TRP A 703 -0.94 14.63 24.32
CA TRP A 703 -1.48 14.99 23.00
C TRP A 703 -2.01 16.42 22.93
N PRO A 704 -2.76 16.93 23.92
CA PRO A 704 -3.19 18.34 23.94
C PRO A 704 -2.02 19.32 24.07
N ALA A 705 -0.86 18.90 24.59
CA ALA A 705 0.35 19.70 24.64
C ALA A 705 1.08 19.78 23.29
N GLY A 706 0.59 19.10 22.25
CA GLY A 706 1.20 19.06 20.92
C GLY A 706 2.29 18.01 20.77
N VAL A 707 2.42 17.07 21.70
CA VAL A 707 3.35 15.93 21.60
C VAL A 707 2.66 14.80 20.82
N PRO A 708 3.24 14.32 19.70
CA PRO A 708 2.76 13.12 19.03
C PRO A 708 2.81 11.91 19.98
N VAL A 709 1.63 11.36 20.26
CA VAL A 709 1.43 10.22 21.15
C VAL A 709 0.29 9.36 20.61
N ALA A 710 0.39 8.06 20.80
CA ALA A 710 -0.65 7.12 20.38
C ALA A 710 -0.74 5.92 21.30
N LYS A 711 -1.96 5.51 21.67
CA LYS A 711 -2.14 4.15 22.18
C LYS A 711 -1.84 3.18 21.04
N VAL A 712 -1.09 2.13 21.33
CA VAL A 712 -0.91 1.04 20.37
C VAL A 712 -2.21 0.25 20.31
N MET A 713 -2.99 0.52 19.27
CA MET A 713 -4.32 -0.05 19.11
C MET A 713 -4.23 -1.51 18.71
N GLN A 714 -5.11 -2.34 19.29
CA GLN A 714 -5.37 -3.65 18.73
C GLN A 714 -6.05 -3.47 17.36
N PRO A 715 -5.61 -4.16 16.29
CA PRO A 715 -6.12 -3.94 14.94
C PRO A 715 -7.64 -4.06 14.81
N HIS A 716 -8.28 -4.99 15.50
CA HIS A 716 -9.74 -5.18 15.45
C HIS A 716 -10.56 -4.13 16.20
N ARG A 717 -9.90 -3.20 16.92
CA ARG A 717 -10.53 -2.16 17.75
C ARG A 717 -10.57 -0.79 17.06
N GLN A 718 -10.19 -0.69 15.79
CA GLN A 718 -10.14 0.58 15.03
C GLN A 718 -11.48 1.35 15.04
N THR A 719 -12.62 0.66 15.07
CA THR A 719 -13.96 1.32 15.11
C THR A 719 -14.22 2.12 16.38
N GLU A 720 -13.41 1.92 17.42
CA GLU A 720 -13.49 2.66 18.67
C GLU A 720 -12.92 4.08 18.53
N LEU A 721 -12.11 4.35 17.50
CA LEU A 721 -11.48 5.64 17.26
C LEU A 721 -12.55 6.69 16.83
N PRO A 722 -12.73 7.79 17.60
CA PRO A 722 -13.68 8.85 17.25
C PRO A 722 -13.49 9.44 15.86
N GLN A 723 -12.23 9.56 15.40
CA GLN A 723 -11.94 10.12 14.08
C GLN A 723 -12.43 9.24 12.94
N LEU A 724 -12.22 7.93 12.99
CA LEU A 724 -12.70 7.01 11.95
C LEU A 724 -14.23 6.93 11.92
N ARG A 725 -14.88 7.07 13.08
CA ARG A 725 -16.35 7.19 13.16
C ARG A 725 -16.85 8.48 12.53
N HIS A 726 -16.21 9.62 12.81
CA HIS A 726 -16.53 10.91 12.19
C HIS A 726 -16.42 10.85 10.66
N ARG A 727 -15.32 10.26 10.17
CA ARG A 727 -15.04 10.12 8.74
C ARG A 727 -15.83 9.03 8.04
N ARG A 728 -16.56 8.18 8.79
CA ARG A 728 -17.31 7.03 8.27
C ARG A 728 -16.43 6.08 7.46
N PHE A 729 -15.19 5.88 7.91
CA PHE A 729 -14.22 5.03 7.21
C PHE A 729 -14.67 3.56 7.12
N PHE A 730 -15.54 3.12 8.02
CA PHE A 730 -16.17 1.80 7.97
C PHE A 730 -17.64 1.94 7.57
N GLU A 731 -18.00 1.37 6.42
CA GLU A 731 -19.39 1.30 5.93
C GLU A 731 -19.98 -0.07 6.23
N PHE A 732 -21.28 -0.16 6.51
CA PHE A 732 -21.94 -1.43 6.80
C PHE A 732 -22.60 -1.98 5.54
N VAL A 733 -22.20 -3.19 5.14
CA VAL A 733 -22.76 -3.86 3.96
C VAL A 733 -23.44 -5.16 4.39
N GLY A 734 -24.71 -5.32 4.04
CA GLY A 734 -25.43 -6.58 4.26
C GLY A 734 -24.96 -7.66 3.30
N HIS A 735 -24.92 -8.92 3.74
CA HIS A 735 -24.53 -10.07 2.91
C HIS A 735 -25.59 -11.18 3.01
N PRO A 736 -25.86 -11.95 1.94
CA PRO A 736 -26.89 -12.99 1.97
C PRO A 736 -26.63 -14.11 3.00
N VAL A 737 -25.36 -14.40 3.28
CA VAL A 737 -24.93 -15.50 4.19
C VAL A 737 -24.37 -14.98 5.51
N ASN A 738 -23.79 -13.77 5.53
CA ASN A 738 -23.06 -13.26 6.69
C ASN A 738 -23.89 -12.20 7.41
N PRO A 739 -23.72 -12.04 8.73
CA PRO A 739 -24.23 -10.87 9.42
C PRO A 739 -23.64 -9.60 8.78
N ALA A 740 -24.42 -8.52 8.80
CA ALA A 740 -23.91 -7.21 8.36
C ALA A 740 -22.68 -6.85 9.20
N ALA A 741 -21.58 -6.50 8.52
CA ALA A 741 -20.32 -6.18 9.14
C ALA A 741 -19.82 -4.83 8.59
N PRO A 742 -19.00 -4.10 9.38
CA PRO A 742 -18.27 -2.95 8.89
C PRO A 742 -17.15 -3.38 7.93
N HIS A 743 -17.04 -2.68 6.80
CA HIS A 743 -16.00 -2.83 5.79
C HIS A 743 -15.26 -1.51 5.61
N SER A 744 -13.93 -1.56 5.53
CA SER A 744 -13.12 -0.36 5.26
C SER A 744 -13.38 0.17 3.85
N THR A 745 -13.58 1.47 3.72
CA THR A 745 -13.73 2.18 2.45
C THR A 745 -12.38 2.74 1.95
N LEU A 746 -12.39 3.62 0.95
CA LEU A 746 -11.18 4.33 0.50
C LEU A 746 -10.68 5.32 1.58
N PRO A 747 -9.38 5.67 1.62
CA PRO A 747 -8.82 6.57 2.64
C PRO A 747 -9.09 8.05 2.33
N ILE A 748 -10.24 8.34 1.69
CA ILE A 748 -10.61 9.66 1.19
C ILE A 748 -12.04 10.02 1.58
N ALA A 749 -12.27 11.29 1.84
CA ALA A 749 -13.58 11.91 1.82
C ALA A 749 -13.70 12.84 0.60
N LEU A 750 -14.89 12.89 0.02
CA LEU A 750 -15.19 13.66 -1.19
C LEU A 750 -16.15 14.80 -0.87
N SER A 751 -15.81 16.03 -1.26
CA SER A 751 -16.69 17.18 -1.03
C SER A 751 -17.99 17.14 -1.83
N ARG A 752 -17.96 16.53 -3.03
CA ARG A 752 -19.15 16.43 -3.91
C ARG A 752 -19.84 15.07 -3.84
N GLY A 753 -19.25 14.09 -3.18
CA GLY A 753 -19.80 12.74 -3.06
C GLY A 753 -19.51 11.81 -4.25
N PRO A 754 -20.05 10.57 -4.21
CA PRO A 754 -21.01 10.08 -3.22
C PRO A 754 -20.40 9.90 -1.82
N ALA A 755 -21.26 9.83 -0.81
CA ALA A 755 -20.88 9.73 0.59
C ALA A 755 -20.55 8.30 1.05
N GLU A 756 -20.99 7.30 0.29
CA GLU A 756 -20.76 5.87 0.51
C GLU A 756 -20.24 5.27 -0.80
N LEU A 757 -19.27 4.37 -0.69
CA LEU A 757 -18.60 3.75 -1.84
C LEU A 757 -18.95 2.26 -1.98
N HIS A 758 -19.38 1.61 -0.90
CA HIS A 758 -19.91 0.26 -0.94
C HIS A 758 -21.37 0.26 -1.37
N ARG A 759 -21.65 -0.32 -2.54
CA ARG A 759 -22.98 -0.33 -3.17
C ARG A 759 -23.61 -1.70 -3.16
N THR A 760 -22.80 -2.75 -3.26
CA THR A 760 -23.26 -4.14 -3.19
C THR A 760 -22.30 -4.97 -2.36
N ALA A 761 -22.82 -6.04 -1.76
CA ALA A 761 -22.02 -7.02 -1.05
C ALA A 761 -20.99 -7.69 -1.97
N ALA A 762 -20.02 -8.37 -1.38
CA ALA A 762 -19.20 -9.32 -2.13
C ALA A 762 -20.08 -10.43 -2.70
N PRO A 763 -19.81 -10.91 -3.93
CA PRO A 763 -20.68 -11.88 -4.57
C PRO A 763 -20.51 -13.27 -3.97
N LEU A 764 -21.60 -14.04 -3.90
CA LEU A 764 -21.49 -15.49 -3.66
C LEU A 764 -20.74 -16.15 -4.81
N LEU A 765 -20.15 -17.32 -4.57
CA LEU A 765 -19.44 -18.07 -5.60
C LEU A 765 -20.39 -18.39 -6.76
N GLY A 766 -20.12 -17.81 -7.93
CA GLY A 766 -20.94 -17.98 -9.13
C GLY A 766 -22.34 -17.36 -9.07
N GLU A 767 -22.58 -16.42 -8.16
CA GLU A 767 -23.89 -15.75 -7.99
C GLU A 767 -24.44 -15.18 -9.31
N HIS A 768 -23.57 -14.69 -10.18
CA HIS A 768 -23.95 -14.00 -11.41
C HIS A 768 -23.72 -14.85 -12.66
N ASN A 769 -23.54 -16.17 -12.52
CA ASN A 769 -23.33 -17.09 -13.65
C ASN A 769 -24.43 -16.96 -14.72
N ASP A 770 -25.69 -17.13 -14.32
CA ASP A 770 -26.83 -17.10 -15.25
C ASP A 770 -27.01 -15.73 -15.91
N GLU A 771 -26.83 -14.63 -15.16
CA GLU A 771 -26.91 -13.26 -15.68
C GLU A 771 -25.85 -13.01 -16.75
N LEU A 772 -24.58 -13.25 -16.41
CA LEU A 772 -23.43 -12.90 -17.25
C LEU A 772 -23.36 -13.80 -18.49
N LEU A 773 -23.65 -15.10 -18.36
CA LEU A 773 -23.65 -16.03 -19.50
C LEU A 773 -24.82 -15.77 -20.46
N THR A 774 -26.00 -15.38 -19.95
CA THR A 774 -27.12 -14.95 -20.80
C THR A 774 -26.75 -13.69 -21.59
N GLN A 775 -26.04 -12.73 -20.97
CA GLN A 775 -25.55 -11.55 -21.67
C GLN A 775 -24.52 -11.88 -22.78
N LEU A 776 -23.77 -12.99 -22.63
CA LEU A 776 -22.91 -13.51 -23.69
C LEU A 776 -23.68 -14.24 -24.79
N GLY A 777 -25.00 -14.40 -24.66
CA GLY A 777 -25.89 -14.98 -25.66
C GLY A 777 -26.15 -16.47 -25.49
N LEU A 778 -25.85 -17.06 -24.32
CA LEU A 778 -26.16 -18.46 -24.05
C LEU A 778 -27.64 -18.64 -23.70
N SER A 779 -28.23 -19.78 -24.12
CA SER A 779 -29.58 -20.16 -23.71
C SER A 779 -29.59 -20.77 -22.29
N PRO A 780 -30.74 -20.79 -21.60
CA PRO A 780 -30.88 -21.48 -20.32
C PRO A 780 -30.45 -22.97 -20.38
N GLU A 781 -30.67 -23.63 -21.51
CA GLU A 781 -30.26 -25.01 -21.72
C GLU A 781 -28.73 -25.18 -21.82
N GLU A 782 -28.04 -24.26 -22.50
CA GLU A 782 -26.58 -24.24 -22.60
C GLU A 782 -25.93 -23.96 -21.23
N ILE A 783 -26.50 -23.02 -20.46
CA ILE A 783 -26.03 -22.69 -19.10
C ILE A 783 -26.22 -23.90 -18.16
N ARG A 784 -27.36 -24.60 -18.27
CA ARG A 784 -27.58 -25.83 -17.51
C ARG A 784 -26.56 -26.91 -17.88
N ALA A 785 -26.25 -27.08 -19.17
CA ALA A 785 -25.25 -28.05 -19.62
C ALA A 785 -23.86 -27.74 -19.03
N LEU A 786 -23.44 -26.47 -19.04
CA LEU A 786 -22.18 -26.03 -18.39
C LEU A 786 -22.11 -26.42 -16.91
N ARG A 787 -23.24 -26.30 -16.20
CA ARG A 787 -23.33 -26.64 -14.78
C ARG A 787 -23.30 -28.16 -14.56
N GLU A 788 -23.98 -28.93 -15.41
CA GLU A 788 -23.96 -30.40 -15.38
C GLU A 788 -22.56 -30.96 -15.68
N ASP A 789 -21.81 -30.30 -16.58
CA ASP A 789 -20.45 -30.64 -16.97
C ASP A 789 -19.37 -30.13 -15.98
N GLY A 790 -19.77 -29.37 -14.95
CA GLY A 790 -18.86 -28.81 -13.94
C GLY A 790 -17.97 -27.68 -14.46
N VAL A 791 -18.29 -27.09 -15.62
CA VAL A 791 -17.59 -25.91 -16.17
C VAL A 791 -17.92 -24.67 -15.34
N ILE A 792 -19.13 -24.59 -14.77
CA ILE A 792 -19.56 -23.55 -13.84
C ILE A 792 -20.19 -24.19 -12.60
N GLY A 793 -20.27 -23.46 -11.49
CA GLY A 793 -20.99 -23.92 -10.30
C GLY A 793 -21.03 -22.86 -9.20
N SER A 794 -21.40 -23.28 -8.00
CA SER A 794 -21.57 -22.38 -6.84
C SER A 794 -21.00 -22.98 -5.55
N GLU A 795 -20.26 -24.07 -5.66
CA GLU A 795 -19.69 -24.80 -4.52
C GLU A 795 -18.25 -25.22 -4.85
N PRO A 796 -17.30 -25.09 -3.91
CA PRO A 796 -15.94 -25.60 -4.08
C PRO A 796 -15.92 -27.11 -4.29
N GLY A 797 -14.98 -27.60 -5.10
CA GLY A 797 -14.72 -29.04 -5.24
C GLY A 797 -15.68 -29.82 -6.14
N ALA A 798 -16.57 -29.15 -6.88
CA ALA A 798 -17.46 -29.77 -7.86
C ALA A 798 -16.72 -30.27 -9.13
N ARG A 799 -15.78 -31.21 -8.99
CA ARG A 799 -15.38 -32.11 -10.08
C ARG A 799 -16.06 -33.45 -9.87
N ARG A 800 -17.18 -33.68 -10.57
CA ARG A 800 -17.58 -35.06 -10.84
C ARG A 800 -16.45 -35.70 -11.64
N THR A 801 -15.83 -36.73 -11.08
CA THR A 801 -15.05 -37.69 -11.88
C THR A 801 -15.92 -38.11 -13.05
N ALA A 802 -15.56 -37.68 -14.27
CA ALA A 802 -16.16 -38.22 -15.47
C ALA A 802 -16.02 -39.74 -15.38
N ALA A 803 -17.16 -40.44 -15.29
CA ALA A 803 -17.18 -41.88 -15.46
C ALA A 803 -16.61 -42.17 -16.85
N ARG A 804 -15.63 -43.09 -16.87
CA ARG A 804 -14.86 -43.53 -18.05
C ARG A 804 -15.68 -43.79 -19.29
#